data_AF-W1TV85-F1
#
_entry.id   AF-W1TV85-F1
#
_cell.length_a   1.000
_cell.length_b   1.000
_cell.length_c   1.000
_cell.angle_alpha   90.00
_cell.angle_beta   90.00
_cell.angle_gamma   90.00
#
_symmetry.space_group_name_H-M   'P 1'
#
loop_
_entity.id
_entity.type
_entity.pdbx_description
1 polymer ?
#
loop_
_entity_poly.entity_id
_entity_poly.type
_entity_poly.pdbx_seq_one_letter_code
_entity_poly.pdbx_strand_id
1 'polypeptide(L)'
;MYFNRKNAEQKNWRMIKKGKHFLFGCSLVFAVGAALVAPSVKADATVETKPETGSTTETKPEAGPTTETTKATAGEENVTYAAPAAEAQTPTEANAKPAPAPATPAKAEEKAAPVAAATKESDSVAAPSLTTVADASALTAEEISNVTEAIKGVNPTATDVKVSKDGSAVVTFKDGSSATLAASQTVKVKAKDTSASENPASSRRARSLQEENTVSTRSFDSDLQNAAQKTAIYSPGVKGAPQTYQGIAWLYRNGNINDPDQKDAKRLGGVNVYLQYVTGKGFVSPVYKTTSQADGTFVFDLSKPVKNRLGATGEFKLAGDSNFAIRTWVENPDPEKYNVIKSGDQRTGFHGRLSRTNESWDFTAGINRIVGGQVVLQEKLNAEDYLLKPEAERQKGNLADGQFSRKGNYGTIQGSVWYDLRDPSGSDARMYKKDSYDINATNVKVAASYLNDEVTRLLDQWKKDNPNYKLDDFKAAQAKIIKEYEAKHGKGSHIAETVVVPVDKDGNYRIPFRGLYGVSATQANSGAKISYTVSDKEFGTLVKDEDLDNENLMKWNGTIGQKHRHINTDYVYTTVLVNDYAIWSNNYQSNMFEGTSDGTLPVGPSSLASANISNTNFALVTPQPMHDVLVYDNTEKFAKPGNTAESKTGGLMPNREYQIRWFKDGKAIGEATTVMSAADGTAKSVPLTVPADLDKDAIYTSAVFLQGEKTDELNSALALDSFTAVPDDETDKYTPEYADTLVTPGKPATVTPTFKGKDNAET
;
A
#
# COMPACT_ATOMS: atom_id res chain seq x y z
N MET A 1 -15.17 21.28 34.05
CA MET A 1 -15.80 21.23 32.72
C MET A 1 -16.91 22.26 32.68
N TYR A 2 -17.01 23.07 31.62
CA TYR A 2 -18.18 23.92 31.33
C TYR A 2 -18.81 23.41 30.03
N PHE A 3 -20.08 23.02 30.07
CA PHE A 3 -20.82 22.58 28.88
C PHE A 3 -21.92 23.59 28.57
N ASN A 4 -21.68 24.48 27.60
CA ASN A 4 -22.66 25.47 27.18
C ASN A 4 -23.60 24.88 26.11
N ARG A 5 -24.76 24.37 26.53
CA ARG A 5 -25.94 24.16 25.70
C ARG A 5 -27.14 24.81 26.38
N LYS A 6 -27.95 25.54 25.61
CA LYS A 6 -29.15 26.21 26.14
C LYS A 6 -30.13 25.17 26.71
N ASN A 7 -30.84 25.55 27.77
CA ASN A 7 -31.92 24.80 28.43
C ASN A 7 -31.51 23.50 29.17
N ALA A 8 -30.29 23.42 29.71
CA ALA A 8 -29.88 22.37 30.65
C ALA A 8 -29.43 22.97 32.00
N GLU A 9 -30.10 22.60 33.10
CA GLU A 9 -29.64 22.87 34.47
C GLU A 9 -28.91 21.65 35.04
N GLN A 10 -27.74 21.86 35.67
CA GLN A 10 -27.06 20.84 36.46
C GLN A 10 -27.39 21.00 37.95
N LYS A 11 -27.95 19.96 38.57
CA LYS A 11 -28.29 19.92 40.01
C LYS A 11 -27.79 18.59 40.62
N ASN A 12 -27.75 18.52 41.96
CA ASN A 12 -27.28 17.35 42.72
C ASN A 12 -25.84 16.91 42.44
N TRP A 13 -24.87 17.81 42.64
CA TRP A 13 -23.46 17.43 42.76
C TRP A 13 -23.25 16.57 44.01
N ARG A 14 -22.60 15.41 43.87
CA ARG A 14 -22.15 14.58 44.99
C ARG A 14 -20.66 14.25 44.87
N MET A 15 -19.93 14.50 45.95
CA MET A 15 -18.52 14.12 46.10
C MET A 15 -18.45 12.85 46.95
N ILE A 16 -17.71 11.83 46.49
CA ILE A 16 -17.47 10.60 47.25
C ILE A 16 -15.95 10.40 47.36
N LYS A 17 -15.46 10.37 48.60
CA LYS A 17 -14.04 10.10 48.90
C LYS A 17 -13.84 8.59 49.06
N LYS A 18 -12.89 8.02 48.32
CA LYS A 18 -12.49 6.60 48.46
C LYS A 18 -10.95 6.53 48.51
N GLY A 19 -10.41 6.34 49.71
CA GLY A 19 -8.96 6.41 49.96
C GLY A 19 -8.38 7.80 49.70
N LYS A 20 -7.31 7.87 48.89
CA LYS A 20 -6.64 9.13 48.51
C LYS A 20 -7.31 9.86 47.34
N HIS A 21 -8.39 9.34 46.76
CA HIS A 21 -9.06 9.91 45.60
C HIS A 21 -10.49 10.38 45.91
N PHE A 22 -10.95 11.39 45.16
CA PHE A 22 -12.30 11.93 45.21
C PHE A 22 -12.96 11.74 43.84
N LEU A 23 -14.15 11.15 43.81
CA LEU A 23 -15.03 11.17 42.62
C LEU A 23 -16.10 12.24 42.80
N PHE A 24 -16.46 12.89 41.68
CA PHE A 24 -17.57 13.82 41.58
C PHE A 24 -18.58 13.29 40.56
N GLY A 25 -19.84 13.19 40.97
CA GLY A 25 -20.97 12.87 40.08
C GLY A 25 -22.01 13.99 40.09
N CYS A 26 -22.68 14.18 38.96
CA CYS A 26 -23.87 15.01 38.83
C CYS A 26 -24.91 14.30 37.94
N SER A 27 -26.18 14.69 38.05
CA SER A 27 -27.27 14.12 37.25
C SER A 27 -27.78 15.17 36.26
N LEU A 28 -28.08 14.73 35.04
CA LEU A 28 -28.70 15.57 34.01
C LEU A 28 -30.18 15.18 33.86
N VAL A 29 -31.06 16.18 33.76
CA VAL A 29 -32.51 15.98 33.60
C VAL A 29 -32.99 16.88 32.46
N PHE A 30 -33.74 16.32 31.52
CA PHE A 30 -34.42 17.06 30.46
C PHE A 30 -35.92 17.12 30.78
N ALA A 31 -36.52 18.30 30.60
CA ALA A 31 -37.96 18.49 30.80
C ALA A 31 -38.71 18.35 29.47
N VAL A 32 -39.75 17.52 29.47
CA VAL A 32 -40.71 17.35 28.35
C VAL A 32 -42.12 17.31 28.93
N GLY A 33 -43.07 17.99 28.29
CA GLY A 33 -44.51 17.84 28.50
C GLY A 33 -45.23 17.84 27.14
N ALA A 34 -46.45 17.32 26.99
CA ALA A 34 -47.38 16.71 27.96
C ALA A 34 -48.31 15.70 27.20
N ALA A 35 -49.33 15.03 27.75
CA ALA A 35 -50.03 15.18 29.03
C ALA A 35 -50.75 13.88 29.51
N LEU A 36 -51.46 14.04 30.63
CA LEU A 36 -52.73 13.43 31.10
C LEU A 36 -53.50 12.49 30.12
N VAL A 37 -54.29 11.49 30.57
CA VAL A 37 -55.07 11.31 31.83
C VAL A 37 -54.98 9.85 32.35
N ALA A 38 -55.26 9.60 33.64
CA ALA A 38 -55.29 8.27 34.28
C ALA A 38 -56.69 7.87 34.80
N PRO A 39 -56.89 6.58 35.18
CA PRO A 39 -57.24 6.22 36.57
C PRO A 39 -56.19 5.24 37.16
N SER A 40 -55.73 5.32 38.43
CA SER A 40 -56.40 4.93 39.70
C SER A 40 -56.92 3.47 39.71
N VAL A 41 -56.74 2.65 40.76
CA VAL A 41 -56.97 2.90 42.20
C VAL A 41 -55.87 2.28 43.12
N LYS A 42 -55.86 2.70 44.41
CA LYS A 42 -55.08 2.15 45.56
C LYS A 42 -55.50 0.71 45.90
N ALA A 43 -54.68 -0.21 46.45
CA ALA A 43 -53.68 -0.19 47.52
C ALA A 43 -54.24 -0.32 48.96
N ASP A 44 -54.00 -1.50 49.56
CA ASP A 44 -53.92 -1.87 51.00
C ASP A 44 -53.47 -3.36 51.06
N ALA A 45 -53.06 -3.98 52.17
CA ALA A 45 -52.19 -3.60 53.29
C ALA A 45 -52.08 -4.81 54.27
N THR A 46 -50.87 -5.15 54.76
CA THR A 46 -50.56 -6.15 55.83
C THR A 46 -51.09 -7.60 55.57
N VAL A 47 -50.62 -8.70 56.18
CA VAL A 47 -50.02 -9.00 57.50
C VAL A 47 -48.89 -10.06 57.34
N GLU A 48 -48.02 -10.19 58.36
CA GLU A 48 -46.93 -11.18 58.42
C GLU A 48 -47.41 -12.63 58.68
N THR A 49 -46.80 -13.64 58.04
CA THR A 49 -46.23 -14.83 58.72
C THR A 49 -45.35 -15.68 57.77
N LYS A 50 -44.68 -16.69 58.31
CA LYS A 50 -43.46 -17.40 57.82
C LYS A 50 -43.58 -18.90 58.17
N PRO A 51 -42.91 -19.90 57.54
CA PRO A 51 -42.20 -20.00 56.23
C PRO A 51 -42.66 -21.24 55.38
N GLU A 52 -41.87 -21.59 54.36
CA GLU A 52 -41.68 -22.96 53.79
C GLU A 52 -42.92 -23.59 53.07
N THR A 53 -42.78 -24.51 52.11
CA THR A 53 -41.59 -25.14 51.49
C THR A 53 -41.77 -25.19 49.97
N GLY A 54 -40.68 -25.29 49.19
CA GLY A 54 -40.78 -25.45 47.73
C GLY A 54 -41.02 -26.91 47.29
N SER A 55 -41.56 -27.10 46.08
CA SER A 55 -41.44 -28.36 45.34
C SER A 55 -41.43 -28.13 43.83
N THR A 56 -40.55 -28.83 43.13
CA THR A 56 -40.55 -29.01 41.69
C THR A 56 -41.20 -30.34 41.31
N THR A 57 -42.09 -30.34 40.34
CA THR A 57 -42.33 -31.40 39.33
C THR A 57 -43.40 -30.86 38.35
N GLU A 58 -43.60 -31.30 37.11
CA GLU A 58 -42.85 -31.97 36.02
C GLU A 58 -43.93 -32.37 34.97
N THR A 59 -43.53 -32.78 33.77
CA THR A 59 -44.32 -33.50 32.72
C THR A 59 -45.11 -32.72 31.64
N LYS A 60 -45.15 -33.36 30.47
CA LYS A 60 -45.62 -33.01 29.11
C LYS A 60 -46.81 -33.95 28.76
N PRO A 61 -47.91 -33.56 28.06
CA PRO A 61 -48.04 -33.46 26.57
C PRO A 61 -48.85 -32.22 26.08
N GLU A 62 -48.90 -31.77 24.80
CA GLU A 62 -48.60 -32.24 23.42
C GLU A 62 -49.87 -32.42 22.53
N ALA A 63 -49.81 -31.99 21.26
CA ALA A 63 -50.90 -31.84 20.27
C ALA A 63 -51.98 -30.76 20.62
N GLY A 64 -52.78 -30.20 19.70
CA GLY A 64 -52.95 -30.41 18.24
C GLY A 64 -53.52 -29.16 17.50
N PRO A 65 -53.88 -29.24 16.20
CA PRO A 65 -53.80 -28.07 15.28
C PRO A 65 -55.15 -27.57 14.66
N THR A 66 -55.03 -26.81 13.55
CA THR A 66 -55.97 -26.60 12.42
C THR A 66 -57.12 -25.55 12.49
N THR A 67 -57.01 -24.51 11.62
CA THR A 67 -57.99 -23.94 10.63
C THR A 67 -59.35 -23.37 11.12
N GLU A 68 -60.05 -22.39 10.48
CA GLU A 68 -59.91 -21.57 9.24
C GLU A 68 -60.95 -20.38 9.28
N THR A 69 -61.05 -19.36 8.40
CA THR A 69 -60.23 -18.87 7.25
C THR A 69 -59.85 -17.37 7.45
N THR A 70 -60.10 -16.28 6.67
CA THR A 70 -60.77 -16.02 5.36
C THR A 70 -60.20 -14.79 4.61
N LYS A 71 -59.48 -15.06 3.51
CA LYS A 71 -59.34 -14.32 2.22
C LYS A 71 -59.58 -12.79 2.12
N ALA A 72 -58.55 -12.07 1.68
CA ALA A 72 -58.62 -10.75 1.01
C ALA A 72 -58.52 -10.88 -0.54
N THR A 73 -58.62 -9.76 -1.28
CA THR A 73 -58.56 -9.72 -2.76
C THR A 73 -57.53 -8.67 -3.25
N ALA A 74 -56.93 -8.95 -4.42
CA ALA A 74 -55.82 -8.30 -5.13
C ALA A 74 -55.82 -6.74 -5.26
N GLY A 75 -54.67 -6.10 -5.60
CA GLY A 75 -53.31 -6.66 -5.75
C GLY A 75 -52.39 -5.85 -6.69
N GLU A 76 -51.11 -6.31 -6.79
CA GLU A 76 -50.06 -6.00 -7.78
C GLU A 76 -49.56 -4.52 -7.87
N GLU A 77 -48.33 -4.21 -8.31
CA GLU A 77 -47.29 -5.01 -8.99
C GLU A 77 -46.00 -5.22 -8.16
N ASN A 78 -45.13 -6.14 -8.59
CA ASN A 78 -43.76 -6.36 -8.07
C ASN A 78 -42.90 -7.07 -9.13
N VAL A 79 -41.61 -6.70 -9.28
CA VAL A 79 -40.64 -7.43 -10.14
C VAL A 79 -39.27 -7.51 -9.47
N THR A 80 -38.81 -8.73 -9.22
CA THR A 80 -37.43 -9.07 -8.81
C THR A 80 -36.90 -10.12 -9.78
N TYR A 81 -35.68 -9.96 -10.29
CA TYR A 81 -35.03 -10.96 -11.15
C TYR A 81 -33.98 -11.78 -10.38
N ALA A 82 -33.78 -13.04 -10.79
CA ALA A 82 -33.02 -14.04 -10.04
C ALA A 82 -31.73 -14.49 -10.77
N ALA A 83 -30.79 -15.07 -10.01
CA ALA A 83 -29.60 -15.73 -10.55
C ALA A 83 -29.84 -17.24 -10.72
N PRO A 84 -29.37 -17.87 -11.82
CA PRO A 84 -29.42 -19.32 -11.98
C PRO A 84 -28.18 -20.02 -11.38
N ALA A 85 -28.40 -21.19 -10.77
CA ALA A 85 -27.34 -22.15 -10.47
C ALA A 85 -27.26 -23.22 -11.58
N ALA A 86 -26.15 -23.95 -11.63
CA ALA A 86 -25.94 -25.04 -12.60
C ALA A 86 -25.50 -26.33 -11.92
N GLU A 87 -26.13 -27.45 -12.28
CA GLU A 87 -25.69 -28.81 -11.97
C GLU A 87 -25.33 -29.56 -13.26
N ALA A 88 -24.58 -30.66 -13.13
CA ALA A 88 -23.84 -31.27 -14.24
C ALA A 88 -24.45 -32.58 -14.78
N GLN A 89 -24.22 -32.85 -16.07
CA GLN A 89 -24.24 -34.19 -16.66
C GLN A 89 -23.07 -34.35 -17.65
N THR A 90 -22.59 -35.58 -17.83
CA THR A 90 -21.43 -35.95 -18.68
C THR A 90 -21.87 -36.49 -20.06
N PRO A 91 -20.96 -36.57 -21.06
CA PRO A 91 -20.47 -37.90 -21.45
C PRO A 91 -19.03 -38.00 -22.04
N THR A 92 -18.41 -39.17 -21.78
CA THR A 92 -17.50 -40.08 -22.54
C THR A 92 -16.59 -39.62 -23.71
N GLU A 93 -15.40 -40.27 -23.81
CA GLU A 93 -14.33 -40.15 -24.83
C GLU A 93 -14.64 -40.72 -26.25
N ALA A 94 -13.91 -40.28 -27.29
CA ALA A 94 -12.96 -41.13 -28.07
C ALA A 94 -12.24 -40.43 -29.27
N ASN A 95 -11.00 -40.87 -29.54
CA ASN A 95 -10.02 -40.48 -30.59
C ASN A 95 -10.48 -40.34 -32.07
N ALA A 96 -9.83 -39.46 -32.86
CA ALA A 96 -9.11 -39.79 -34.13
C ALA A 96 -8.38 -38.59 -34.80
N LYS A 97 -7.51 -38.86 -35.80
CA LYS A 97 -6.60 -37.93 -36.52
C LYS A 97 -6.98 -37.77 -38.03
N PRO A 98 -6.74 -36.62 -38.71
CA PRO A 98 -7.39 -36.32 -40.02
C PRO A 98 -6.52 -36.45 -41.30
N ALA A 99 -7.20 -36.65 -42.44
CA ALA A 99 -6.83 -36.40 -43.87
C ALA A 99 -7.97 -36.96 -44.78
N PRO A 100 -8.11 -36.66 -46.10
CA PRO A 100 -7.29 -35.82 -47.00
C PRO A 100 -8.10 -34.75 -47.83
N ALA A 101 -7.44 -34.11 -48.80
CA ALA A 101 -8.01 -33.31 -49.91
C ALA A 101 -8.16 -34.20 -51.20
N PRO A 102 -8.39 -33.73 -52.48
CA PRO A 102 -8.49 -32.36 -53.03
C PRO A 102 -9.55 -32.12 -54.16
N ALA A 103 -9.62 -30.89 -54.74
CA ALA A 103 -10.01 -30.61 -56.15
C ALA A 103 -9.68 -29.16 -56.61
N THR A 104 -9.38 -28.94 -57.91
CA THR A 104 -9.24 -27.62 -58.60
C THR A 104 -9.24 -27.84 -60.14
N PRO A 105 -9.70 -26.91 -61.01
CA PRO A 105 -8.93 -25.73 -61.52
C PRO A 105 -9.82 -24.45 -61.59
N ALA A 106 -9.52 -23.27 -62.19
CA ALA A 106 -8.39 -22.68 -62.95
C ALA A 106 -8.23 -21.18 -62.51
N LYS A 107 -7.37 -20.24 -62.97
CA LYS A 107 -6.56 -19.95 -64.20
C LYS A 107 -7.34 -19.48 -65.45
N ALA A 108 -6.87 -18.54 -66.30
CA ALA A 108 -5.62 -17.75 -66.33
C ALA A 108 -5.85 -16.33 -66.94
N GLU A 109 -4.88 -15.41 -67.10
CA GLU A 109 -3.43 -15.30 -66.71
C GLU A 109 -3.29 -13.86 -66.08
N GLU A 110 -2.41 -12.87 -66.34
CA GLU A 110 -1.02 -12.77 -66.84
C GLU A 110 -0.27 -11.83 -65.85
N LYS A 111 0.54 -12.34 -64.88
CA LYS A 111 1.94 -12.87 -64.97
C LYS A 111 3.01 -11.85 -64.55
N ALA A 112 3.49 -12.03 -63.32
CA ALA A 112 4.85 -11.70 -62.90
C ALA A 112 5.31 -12.78 -61.89
N ALA A 113 6.61 -13.04 -61.77
CA ALA A 113 7.14 -14.19 -61.01
C ALA A 113 7.56 -13.82 -59.57
N PRO A 114 7.42 -14.73 -58.59
CA PRO A 114 7.94 -14.54 -57.25
C PRO A 114 9.45 -14.81 -57.20
N VAL A 115 10.18 -13.99 -56.45
CA VAL A 115 11.59 -14.22 -56.07
C VAL A 115 11.62 -14.66 -54.60
N ALA A 116 12.45 -15.63 -54.25
CA ALA A 116 12.57 -16.10 -52.87
C ALA A 116 13.16 -14.99 -51.98
N ALA A 117 12.53 -14.74 -50.83
CA ALA A 117 13.07 -13.83 -49.82
C ALA A 117 14.25 -14.47 -49.11
N ALA A 118 15.44 -13.88 -49.23
CA ALA A 118 16.59 -14.24 -48.42
C ALA A 118 16.45 -13.66 -47.01
N THR A 119 16.71 -14.47 -45.99
CA THR A 119 16.94 -14.02 -44.60
C THR A 119 18.22 -13.18 -44.53
N LYS A 120 18.22 -12.10 -43.74
CA LYS A 120 19.38 -11.21 -43.63
C LYS A 120 20.36 -11.70 -42.58
N GLU A 121 21.64 -11.35 -42.74
CA GLU A 121 22.66 -11.66 -41.74
C GLU A 121 22.40 -10.92 -40.41
N SER A 122 21.79 -9.73 -40.44
CA SER A 122 21.31 -8.98 -39.26
C SER A 122 20.43 -9.79 -38.31
N ASP A 123 19.65 -10.73 -38.86
CA ASP A 123 18.61 -11.44 -38.12
C ASP A 123 19.21 -12.54 -37.22
N SER A 124 20.53 -12.75 -37.28
CA SER A 124 21.31 -13.74 -36.52
C SER A 124 22.40 -13.12 -35.62
N VAL A 125 22.35 -11.82 -35.33
CA VAL A 125 23.38 -11.14 -34.51
C VAL A 125 23.47 -11.72 -33.09
N ALA A 126 24.70 -11.98 -32.63
CA ALA A 126 24.99 -12.47 -31.29
C ALA A 126 25.47 -11.35 -30.35
N ALA A 127 24.98 -11.35 -29.11
CA ALA A 127 25.49 -10.45 -28.06
C ALA A 127 26.77 -11.02 -27.41
N PRO A 128 27.77 -10.19 -27.10
CA PRO A 128 29.01 -10.63 -26.46
C PRO A 128 28.87 -10.87 -24.95
N SER A 129 29.90 -11.41 -24.32
CA SER A 129 30.04 -11.39 -22.87
C SER A 129 30.30 -9.97 -22.36
N LEU A 130 29.49 -9.47 -21.43
CA LEU A 130 29.56 -8.09 -20.93
C LEU A 130 30.96 -7.67 -20.45
N THR A 131 31.55 -6.67 -21.11
CA THR A 131 32.83 -6.04 -20.76
C THR A 131 32.69 -5.21 -19.48
N THR A 132 33.65 -5.34 -18.56
CA THR A 132 33.68 -4.49 -17.35
C THR A 132 34.19 -3.09 -17.68
N VAL A 133 33.42 -2.05 -17.35
CA VAL A 133 33.77 -0.64 -17.58
C VAL A 133 33.72 0.17 -16.28
N ALA A 134 34.42 1.30 -16.22
CA ALA A 134 34.42 2.20 -15.07
C ALA A 134 33.13 3.04 -14.97
N ASP A 135 32.61 3.49 -16.12
CA ASP A 135 31.31 4.17 -16.27
C ASP A 135 30.67 3.68 -17.57
N ALA A 136 29.41 3.21 -17.50
CA ALA A 136 28.66 2.74 -18.68
C ALA A 136 28.09 3.89 -19.53
N SER A 137 28.13 5.13 -19.03
CA SER A 137 27.62 6.33 -19.72
C SER A 137 28.70 7.06 -20.53
N ALA A 138 29.98 6.72 -20.30
CA ALA A 138 31.13 7.45 -20.83
C ALA A 138 32.37 6.55 -20.96
N LEU A 139 32.27 5.50 -21.79
CA LEU A 139 33.38 4.59 -22.08
C LEU A 139 34.63 5.34 -22.59
N THR A 140 35.79 4.94 -22.10
CA THR A 140 37.10 5.30 -22.65
C THR A 140 37.36 4.64 -24.01
N ALA A 141 38.33 5.14 -24.77
CA ALA A 141 38.74 4.54 -26.05
C ALA A 141 39.22 3.08 -25.91
N GLU A 142 39.80 2.74 -24.75
CA GLU A 142 40.26 1.39 -24.42
C GLU A 142 39.08 0.45 -24.16
N GLU A 143 38.06 0.90 -23.42
CA GLU A 143 36.81 0.15 -23.20
C GLU A 143 36.01 -0.02 -24.49
N ILE A 144 35.92 1.03 -25.33
CA ILE A 144 35.32 0.97 -26.67
C ILE A 144 36.02 -0.09 -27.55
N SER A 145 37.36 -0.15 -27.52
CA SER A 145 38.14 -1.16 -28.25
C SER A 145 37.83 -2.58 -27.74
N ASN A 146 37.82 -2.77 -26.42
CA ASN A 146 37.53 -4.08 -25.80
C ASN A 146 36.11 -4.59 -26.12
N VAL A 147 35.10 -3.71 -26.10
CA VAL A 147 33.72 -4.04 -26.51
C VAL A 147 33.67 -4.38 -28.01
N THR A 148 34.38 -3.62 -28.85
CA THR A 148 34.44 -3.84 -30.31
C THR A 148 34.99 -5.22 -30.65
N GLU A 149 36.10 -5.64 -30.03
CA GLU A 149 36.68 -6.96 -30.26
C GLU A 149 35.82 -8.09 -29.69
N ALA A 150 35.15 -7.88 -28.54
CA ALA A 150 34.21 -8.86 -28.00
C ALA A 150 33.00 -9.10 -28.93
N ILE A 151 32.47 -8.04 -29.56
CA ILE A 151 31.38 -8.14 -30.55
C ILE A 151 31.84 -8.88 -31.82
N LYS A 152 33.02 -8.55 -32.36
CA LYS A 152 33.59 -9.26 -33.53
C LYS A 152 33.83 -10.75 -33.23
N GLY A 153 34.31 -11.07 -32.04
CA GLY A 153 34.58 -12.45 -31.61
C GLY A 153 33.36 -13.37 -31.63
N VAL A 154 32.15 -12.82 -31.44
CA VAL A 154 30.89 -13.58 -31.53
C VAL A 154 30.11 -13.35 -32.83
N ASN A 155 30.49 -12.34 -33.64
CA ASN A 155 29.91 -12.04 -34.97
C ASN A 155 31.00 -12.07 -36.07
N PRO A 156 31.62 -13.21 -36.38
CA PRO A 156 32.76 -13.28 -37.31
C PRO A 156 32.42 -12.97 -38.79
N THR A 157 31.14 -12.83 -39.14
CA THR A 157 30.67 -12.38 -40.46
C THR A 157 30.49 -10.87 -40.58
N ALA A 158 30.58 -10.12 -39.47
CA ALA A 158 30.43 -8.67 -39.47
C ALA A 158 31.56 -7.99 -40.28
N THR A 159 31.18 -7.07 -41.16
CA THR A 159 32.11 -6.26 -41.97
C THR A 159 32.51 -4.96 -41.28
N ASP A 160 31.67 -4.46 -40.37
CA ASP A 160 31.94 -3.27 -39.55
C ASP A 160 31.22 -3.34 -38.20
N VAL A 161 31.83 -2.78 -37.16
CA VAL A 161 31.31 -2.71 -35.79
C VAL A 161 31.64 -1.33 -35.22
N LYS A 162 30.62 -0.52 -34.97
CA LYS A 162 30.76 0.80 -34.36
C LYS A 162 30.18 0.80 -32.95
N VAL A 163 31.01 1.09 -31.95
CA VAL A 163 30.61 1.19 -30.53
C VAL A 163 30.58 2.66 -30.10
N SER A 164 29.49 3.05 -29.44
CA SER A 164 29.21 4.38 -28.91
C SER A 164 29.78 4.59 -27.50
N LYS A 165 29.81 5.86 -27.04
CA LYS A 165 30.31 6.23 -25.71
C LYS A 165 29.44 5.74 -24.54
N ASP A 166 28.20 5.36 -24.81
CA ASP A 166 27.27 4.71 -23.86
C ASP A 166 27.36 3.17 -23.91
N GLY A 167 28.29 2.61 -24.69
CA GLY A 167 28.42 1.16 -24.89
C GLY A 167 27.41 0.54 -25.86
N SER A 168 26.44 1.29 -26.38
CA SER A 168 25.60 0.80 -27.49
C SER A 168 26.45 0.53 -28.75
N ALA A 169 26.04 -0.40 -29.60
CA ALA A 169 26.82 -0.79 -30.77
C ALA A 169 25.95 -1.08 -32.00
N VAL A 170 26.47 -0.76 -33.19
CA VAL A 170 25.88 -1.14 -34.47
C VAL A 170 26.83 -2.08 -35.20
N VAL A 171 26.32 -3.27 -35.53
CA VAL A 171 27.00 -4.31 -36.30
C VAL A 171 26.48 -4.27 -37.73
N THR A 172 27.36 -4.25 -38.72
CA THR A 172 27.00 -4.25 -40.15
C THR A 172 27.56 -5.49 -40.83
N PHE A 173 26.79 -6.08 -41.73
CA PHE A 173 27.06 -7.36 -42.36
C PHE A 173 27.33 -7.24 -43.86
N LYS A 174 27.73 -8.35 -44.49
CA LYS A 174 28.20 -8.34 -45.89
C LYS A 174 27.08 -8.19 -46.92
N ASP A 175 25.86 -8.53 -46.53
CA ASP A 175 24.63 -8.32 -47.30
C ASP A 175 24.11 -6.85 -47.27
N GLY A 176 24.78 -5.97 -46.50
CA GLY A 176 24.37 -4.58 -46.29
C GLY A 176 23.30 -4.40 -45.21
N SER A 177 22.92 -5.47 -44.50
CA SER A 177 22.08 -5.39 -43.30
C SER A 177 22.88 -4.92 -42.08
N SER A 178 22.18 -4.42 -41.07
CA SER A 178 22.78 -4.04 -39.79
C SER A 178 21.84 -4.31 -38.63
N ALA A 179 22.41 -4.48 -37.44
CA ALA A 179 21.70 -4.72 -36.20
C ALA A 179 22.33 -3.94 -35.03
N THR A 180 21.50 -3.56 -34.06
CA THR A 180 21.91 -2.74 -32.91
C THR A 180 21.90 -3.55 -31.62
N LEU A 181 23.00 -3.49 -30.88
CA LEU A 181 23.12 -4.04 -29.52
C LEU A 181 23.02 -2.88 -28.51
N ALA A 182 22.17 -3.02 -27.50
CA ALA A 182 22.04 -2.07 -26.42
C ALA A 182 23.22 -2.17 -25.42
N ALA A 183 23.49 -1.09 -24.68
CA ALA A 183 24.56 -1.05 -23.67
C ALA A 183 24.48 -2.19 -22.64
N SER A 184 23.26 -2.58 -22.25
CA SER A 184 23.00 -3.71 -21.33
C SER A 184 23.37 -5.09 -21.91
N GLN A 185 23.68 -5.18 -23.20
CA GLN A 185 24.13 -6.38 -23.91
C GLN A 185 25.64 -6.37 -24.19
N THR A 186 26.35 -5.29 -23.86
CA THR A 186 27.77 -5.10 -24.19
C THR A 186 28.65 -4.78 -22.98
N VAL A 187 28.14 -4.03 -21.98
CA VAL A 187 28.93 -3.53 -20.84
C VAL A 187 28.29 -3.79 -19.47
N LYS A 188 29.12 -3.75 -18.42
CA LYS A 188 28.70 -3.74 -17.01
C LYS A 188 29.64 -2.87 -16.17
N VAL A 189 29.09 -2.06 -15.28
CA VAL A 189 29.88 -1.16 -14.41
C VAL A 189 30.66 -1.96 -13.36
N LYS A 190 31.94 -1.64 -13.16
CA LYS A 190 32.76 -2.17 -12.08
C LYS A 190 32.30 -1.57 -10.74
N ALA A 191 31.97 -2.42 -9.77
CA ALA A 191 31.66 -1.97 -8.42
C ALA A 191 32.83 -1.17 -7.82
N LYS A 192 32.54 -0.02 -7.20
CA LYS A 192 33.55 0.91 -6.69
C LYS A 192 33.98 0.51 -5.28
N ASP A 193 35.25 0.11 -5.13
CA ASP A 193 35.82 -0.29 -3.85
C ASP A 193 35.97 0.91 -2.88
N THR A 194 35.08 1.01 -1.89
CA THR A 194 35.25 1.87 -0.71
C THR A 194 35.81 1.04 0.44
N SER A 195 37.14 1.00 0.57
CA SER A 195 37.84 0.16 1.53
C SER A 195 37.99 0.80 2.93
N ALA A 196 37.05 0.53 3.84
CA ALA A 196 37.27 0.64 5.29
C ALA A 196 36.25 -0.20 6.11
N SER A 197 36.76 -1.05 7.01
CA SER A 197 36.04 -1.77 8.09
C SER A 197 34.94 -2.81 7.74
N GLU A 198 35.36 -4.07 7.77
CA GLU A 198 34.67 -5.26 8.33
C GLU A 198 33.40 -5.89 7.68
N ASN A 199 33.64 -7.08 7.12
CA ASN A 199 32.78 -8.29 7.13
C ASN A 199 31.59 -8.45 6.13
N PRO A 200 31.87 -8.79 4.84
CA PRO A 200 30.86 -8.96 3.79
C PRO A 200 30.24 -10.37 3.71
N ALA A 201 29.66 -10.84 4.82
CA ALA A 201 29.06 -12.18 4.94
C ALA A 201 27.53 -12.22 4.70
N SER A 202 26.77 -11.22 5.19
CA SER A 202 25.30 -11.31 5.25
C SER A 202 24.59 -11.05 3.91
N SER A 203 25.03 -10.07 3.12
CA SER A 203 24.29 -9.62 1.92
C SER A 203 24.11 -10.68 0.83
N ARG A 204 25.01 -11.67 0.75
CA ARG A 204 24.89 -12.79 -0.19
C ARG A 204 23.87 -13.87 0.23
N ARG A 205 23.48 -13.94 1.51
CA ARG A 205 22.50 -14.93 2.00
C ARG A 205 21.04 -14.51 1.80
N ALA A 206 20.75 -13.22 1.67
CA ALA A 206 19.40 -12.73 1.41
C ALA A 206 18.89 -13.08 0.00
N ARG A 207 19.79 -13.07 -1.00
CA ARG A 207 19.42 -13.25 -2.42
C ARG A 207 19.13 -14.70 -2.83
N SER A 208 19.58 -15.69 -2.06
CA SER A 208 19.47 -17.12 -2.41
C SER A 208 18.25 -17.83 -1.79
N LEU A 209 17.16 -17.10 -1.53
CA LEU A 209 15.94 -17.61 -0.87
C LEU A 209 14.64 -17.10 -1.52
N GLN A 210 14.69 -16.57 -2.75
CA GLN A 210 13.59 -15.79 -3.35
C GLN A 210 13.08 -16.28 -4.71
N GLU A 211 13.70 -17.31 -5.31
CA GLU A 211 13.35 -17.84 -6.63
C GLU A 211 12.18 -18.85 -6.59
N GLU A 212 10.98 -18.41 -6.18
CA GLU A 212 9.73 -19.14 -6.49
C GLU A 212 8.43 -18.32 -6.42
N ASN A 213 8.49 -16.98 -6.34
CA ASN A 213 7.27 -16.13 -6.27
C ASN A 213 7.49 -14.72 -6.86
N THR A 214 8.15 -14.65 -8.02
CA THR A 214 8.59 -13.39 -8.65
C THR A 214 7.46 -12.62 -9.34
N VAL A 215 6.67 -11.88 -8.55
CA VAL A 215 6.02 -10.65 -9.06
C VAL A 215 7.12 -9.58 -9.22
N SER A 216 6.97 -8.72 -10.23
CA SER A 216 8.00 -7.74 -10.64
C SER A 216 8.51 -6.84 -9.50
N THR A 217 9.83 -6.68 -9.43
CA THR A 217 10.55 -6.18 -8.25
C THR A 217 11.11 -4.77 -8.46
N ARG A 218 10.38 -3.74 -8.02
CA ARG A 218 10.89 -2.37 -7.90
C ARG A 218 10.52 -1.81 -6.53
N SER A 219 11.50 -1.22 -5.83
CA SER A 219 11.20 -0.19 -4.83
C SER A 219 10.40 0.91 -5.52
N PHE A 220 9.26 1.28 -4.96
CA PHE A 220 8.19 1.93 -5.73
C PHE A 220 8.38 3.45 -6.01
N ASP A 221 9.54 4.02 -5.68
CA ASP A 221 9.92 5.38 -6.07
C ASP A 221 10.15 5.46 -7.59
N SER A 222 9.12 5.88 -8.33
CA SER A 222 9.22 6.09 -9.78
C SER A 222 10.19 7.22 -10.14
N ASP A 223 10.74 7.23 -11.37
CA ASP A 223 11.57 8.35 -11.86
C ASP A 223 10.85 9.70 -11.71
N LEU A 224 9.53 9.71 -11.90
CA LEU A 224 8.67 10.88 -11.76
C LEU A 224 8.63 11.36 -10.30
N GLN A 225 8.53 10.45 -9.33
CA GLN A 225 8.56 10.78 -7.90
C GLN A 225 9.91 11.39 -7.53
N ASN A 226 11.01 10.78 -7.95
CA ASN A 226 12.37 11.28 -7.74
C ASN A 226 12.58 12.66 -8.39
N ALA A 227 12.08 12.86 -9.62
CA ALA A 227 12.14 14.15 -10.31
C ALA A 227 11.33 15.23 -9.59
N ALA A 228 10.08 14.92 -9.22
CA ALA A 228 9.18 15.83 -8.52
C ALA A 228 9.66 16.19 -7.10
N GLN A 229 10.31 15.26 -6.40
CA GLN A 229 10.96 15.52 -5.11
C GLN A 229 12.19 16.43 -5.25
N LYS A 230 12.95 16.27 -6.35
CA LYS A 230 14.16 17.07 -6.65
C LYS A 230 13.83 18.51 -7.08
N THR A 231 12.68 18.75 -7.70
CA THR A 231 12.21 20.09 -8.09
C THR A 231 11.30 20.75 -7.06
N ALA A 232 10.98 20.08 -5.96
CA ALA A 232 10.01 20.54 -4.96
C ALA A 232 10.43 21.87 -4.28
N ILE A 233 9.47 22.80 -4.19
CA ILE A 233 9.64 24.10 -3.56
C ILE A 233 9.67 23.94 -2.05
N TYR A 234 10.84 24.11 -1.41
CA TYR A 234 10.95 24.12 0.04
C TYR A 234 10.23 25.33 0.64
N SER A 235 9.13 25.09 1.35
CA SER A 235 8.23 26.13 1.86
C SER A 235 7.80 25.83 3.31
N PRO A 236 8.71 25.93 4.29
CA PRO A 236 8.39 25.72 5.70
C PRO A 236 7.53 26.88 6.24
N GLY A 237 6.50 26.55 7.01
CA GLY A 237 5.57 27.53 7.60
C GLY A 237 5.58 27.56 9.14
N VAL A 238 4.73 28.42 9.70
CA VAL A 238 4.58 28.59 11.16
C VAL A 238 3.26 27.99 11.64
N LYS A 239 3.30 27.21 12.72
CA LYS A 239 2.11 26.57 13.31
C LYS A 239 1.05 27.62 13.66
N GLY A 240 -0.18 27.38 13.22
CA GLY A 240 -1.32 28.30 13.36
C GLY A 240 -1.43 29.43 12.32
N ALA A 241 -0.46 29.65 11.44
CA ALA A 241 -0.56 30.67 10.38
C ALA A 241 -1.68 30.35 9.36
N PRO A 242 -2.26 31.36 8.68
CA PRO A 242 -3.19 31.14 7.57
C PRO A 242 -2.48 30.56 6.34
N GLN A 243 -3.22 29.91 5.44
CA GLN A 243 -2.71 29.26 4.23
C GLN A 243 -1.56 28.28 4.51
N THR A 244 -1.82 27.36 5.44
CA THR A 244 -0.86 26.32 5.84
C THR A 244 -1.48 24.92 5.86
N TYR A 245 -0.64 23.92 5.64
CA TYR A 245 -0.89 22.51 5.97
C TYR A 245 -0.02 22.13 7.17
N GLN A 246 -0.60 21.50 8.20
CA GLN A 246 0.07 21.23 9.48
C GLN A 246 -0.11 19.78 9.92
N GLY A 247 0.99 19.12 10.29
CA GLY A 247 0.98 17.73 10.72
C GLY A 247 2.10 17.36 11.69
N ILE A 248 2.22 16.06 11.96
CA ILE A 248 3.23 15.49 12.85
C ILE A 248 3.73 14.14 12.33
N ALA A 249 5.02 13.85 12.57
CA ALA A 249 5.74 12.67 12.11
C ALA A 249 6.21 11.77 13.27
N TRP A 250 5.90 10.48 13.24
CA TRP A 250 6.27 9.53 14.29
C TRP A 250 6.36 8.06 13.82
N LEU A 251 6.97 7.23 14.67
CA LEU A 251 7.08 5.78 14.49
C LEU A 251 5.95 5.07 15.25
N TYR A 252 5.15 4.28 14.54
CA TYR A 252 4.11 3.39 15.05
C TYR A 252 4.73 2.15 15.69
N ARG A 253 4.41 1.93 16.98
CA ARG A 253 5.05 0.91 17.82
C ARG A 253 4.09 0.14 18.72
N ASN A 254 2.87 0.62 18.94
CA ASN A 254 1.87 -0.07 19.75
C ASN A 254 0.47 0.51 19.52
N GLY A 255 -0.58 -0.30 19.70
CA GLY A 255 -1.96 0.17 19.77
C GLY A 255 -2.50 0.76 18.45
N ASN A 256 -2.67 2.08 18.39
CA ASN A 256 -3.52 2.79 17.44
C ASN A 256 -2.70 3.68 16.48
N ILE A 257 -2.81 3.48 15.15
CA ILE A 257 -2.03 4.27 14.15
C ILE A 257 -2.36 5.78 14.19
N ASN A 258 -3.53 6.15 14.69
CA ASN A 258 -3.97 7.55 14.86
C ASN A 258 -3.60 8.14 16.23
N ASP A 259 -2.83 7.43 17.06
CA ASP A 259 -2.37 7.94 18.35
C ASP A 259 -0.91 8.41 18.27
N PRO A 260 -0.67 9.72 18.09
CA PRO A 260 0.67 10.27 18.06
C PRO A 260 1.41 10.18 19.40
N ASP A 261 0.72 9.94 20.52
CA ASP A 261 1.29 9.91 21.88
C ASP A 261 1.08 8.54 22.57
N GLN A 262 0.89 7.49 21.76
CA GLN A 262 0.87 6.08 22.15
C GLN A 262 2.03 5.67 23.07
N LYS A 263 1.87 4.55 23.77
CA LYS A 263 2.96 3.89 24.50
C LYS A 263 4.16 3.62 23.56
N ASP A 264 5.36 3.92 24.05
CA ASP A 264 6.64 3.82 23.32
C ASP A 264 6.71 4.64 22.00
N ALA A 265 5.88 5.70 21.87
CA ALA A 265 5.93 6.67 20.77
C ALA A 265 7.32 7.30 20.60
N LYS A 266 7.73 7.43 19.34
CA LYS A 266 9.00 8.06 18.96
C LYS A 266 8.75 9.11 17.88
N ARG A 267 8.91 10.39 18.23
CA ARG A 267 8.85 11.52 17.29
C ARG A 267 9.99 11.42 16.28
N LEU A 268 9.71 11.77 15.02
CA LEU A 268 10.68 11.70 13.94
C LEU A 268 10.91 13.09 13.35
N GLY A 269 12.04 13.70 13.72
CA GLY A 269 12.56 14.91 13.07
C GLY A 269 13.40 14.58 11.83
N GLY A 270 13.56 15.55 10.93
CA GLY A 270 14.30 15.38 9.67
C GLY A 270 13.54 14.64 8.57
N VAL A 271 12.26 14.30 8.79
CA VAL A 271 11.43 13.61 7.80
C VAL A 271 10.94 14.61 6.76
N ASN A 272 11.22 14.31 5.50
CA ASN A 272 10.87 15.16 4.36
C ASN A 272 9.45 14.82 3.87
N VAL A 273 8.55 15.80 3.97
CA VAL A 273 7.15 15.69 3.59
C VAL A 273 6.88 16.55 2.36
N TYR A 274 6.14 16.00 1.40
CA TYR A 274 5.80 16.62 0.13
C TYR A 274 4.29 16.82 0.02
N LEU A 275 3.88 17.90 -0.63
CA LEU A 275 2.48 18.27 -0.82
C LEU A 275 2.25 18.77 -2.24
N GLN A 276 1.14 18.34 -2.84
CA GLN A 276 0.61 18.86 -4.10
C GLN A 276 -0.89 19.13 -3.93
N TYR A 277 -1.41 20.18 -4.55
CA TYR A 277 -2.84 20.49 -4.53
C TYR A 277 -3.39 20.80 -5.92
N VAL A 278 -4.69 20.64 -6.08
CA VAL A 278 -5.43 21.02 -7.28
C VAL A 278 -6.63 21.88 -6.89
N THR A 279 -6.80 22.99 -7.61
CA THR A 279 -7.96 23.87 -7.44
C THR A 279 -9.18 23.30 -8.15
N GLY A 280 -10.39 23.75 -7.78
CA GLY A 280 -11.62 23.45 -8.50
C GLY A 280 -11.70 23.96 -9.95
N LYS A 281 -10.67 24.69 -10.42
CA LYS A 281 -10.46 25.06 -11.82
C LYS A 281 -9.46 24.15 -12.56
N GLY A 282 -9.00 23.07 -11.94
CA GLY A 282 -8.02 22.15 -12.53
C GLY A 282 -6.55 22.63 -12.49
N PHE A 283 -6.26 23.84 -11.99
CA PHE A 283 -4.87 24.26 -11.78
C PHE A 283 -4.22 23.35 -10.74
N VAL A 284 -3.23 22.56 -11.16
CA VAL A 284 -2.38 21.73 -10.30
C VAL A 284 -1.18 22.55 -9.86
N SER A 285 -0.88 22.49 -8.56
CA SER A 285 0.28 23.17 -7.99
C SER A 285 1.58 22.45 -8.35
N PRO A 286 2.71 23.18 -8.39
CA PRO A 286 4.01 22.56 -8.19
C PRO A 286 4.06 21.79 -6.87
N VAL A 287 5.02 20.88 -6.76
CA VAL A 287 5.26 20.15 -5.51
C VAL A 287 5.93 21.07 -4.50
N TYR A 288 5.39 21.11 -3.29
CA TYR A 288 6.01 21.77 -2.14
C TYR A 288 6.69 20.74 -1.25
N LYS A 289 7.75 21.15 -0.55
CA LYS A 289 8.48 20.34 0.44
C LYS A 289 8.54 21.07 1.78
N THR A 290 8.45 20.32 2.88
CA THR A 290 8.82 20.77 4.22
C THR A 290 9.52 19.63 4.96
N THR A 291 10.13 19.91 6.11
CA THR A 291 10.88 18.92 6.90
C THR A 291 10.43 18.97 8.36
N SER A 292 10.24 17.82 8.99
CA SER A 292 9.79 17.76 10.39
C SER A 292 10.84 18.23 11.39
N GLN A 293 10.38 18.92 12.43
CA GLN A 293 11.18 19.37 13.57
C GLN A 293 11.48 18.21 14.52
N ALA A 294 12.35 18.41 15.51
CA ALA A 294 12.74 17.36 16.47
C ALA A 294 11.58 16.79 17.30
N ASP A 295 10.48 17.54 17.49
CA ASP A 295 9.24 17.08 18.11
C ASP A 295 8.29 16.34 17.14
N GLY A 296 8.75 16.11 15.90
CA GLY A 296 8.00 15.51 14.80
C GLY A 296 7.09 16.48 14.06
N THR A 297 6.85 17.71 14.54
CA THR A 297 5.88 18.61 13.90
C THR A 297 6.40 19.14 12.57
N PHE A 298 5.50 19.31 11.59
CA PHE A 298 5.83 19.89 10.30
C PHE A 298 4.72 20.83 9.81
N VAL A 299 5.11 21.86 9.07
CA VAL A 299 4.20 22.89 8.53
C VAL A 299 4.67 23.32 7.15
N PHE A 300 3.73 23.44 6.21
CA PHE A 300 3.94 24.11 4.93
C PHE A 300 3.39 25.55 4.99
N ASP A 301 4.13 26.52 4.46
CA ASP A 301 3.62 27.82 4.04
C ASP A 301 3.13 27.73 2.59
N LEU A 302 1.84 27.95 2.37
CA LEU A 302 1.19 27.92 1.07
C LEU A 302 0.52 29.28 0.75
N SER A 303 0.89 30.34 1.49
CA SER A 303 0.40 31.73 1.29
C SER A 303 0.93 32.38 0.00
N LYS A 304 1.95 31.78 -0.62
CA LYS A 304 2.63 32.25 -1.83
C LYS A 304 2.15 31.43 -3.04
N PRO A 305 1.10 31.86 -3.76
CA PRO A 305 0.67 31.18 -4.97
C PRO A 305 1.72 31.32 -6.06
N VAL A 306 1.89 30.26 -6.87
CA VAL A 306 2.72 30.34 -8.07
C VAL A 306 1.92 31.08 -9.16
N LYS A 307 2.54 32.14 -9.69
CA LYS A 307 2.00 32.96 -10.79
C LYS A 307 2.56 32.47 -12.11
N ASN A 308 1.70 32.33 -13.11
CA ASN A 308 2.13 32.15 -14.49
C ASN A 308 2.48 33.50 -15.15
N ARG A 309 3.05 33.48 -16.36
CA ARG A 309 3.39 34.72 -17.10
C ARG A 309 2.19 35.58 -17.52
N LEU A 310 0.94 35.11 -17.34
CA LEU A 310 -0.30 35.86 -17.54
C LEU A 310 -0.83 36.49 -16.24
N GLY A 311 -0.19 36.20 -15.09
CA GLY A 311 -0.63 36.64 -13.77
C GLY A 311 -1.70 35.75 -13.11
N ALA A 312 -2.15 34.68 -13.77
CA ALA A 312 -3.06 33.70 -13.19
C ALA A 312 -2.35 32.83 -12.13
N THR A 313 -3.12 32.35 -11.15
CA THR A 313 -2.62 31.68 -9.94
C THR A 313 -3.45 30.47 -9.54
N GLY A 314 -2.75 29.40 -9.14
CA GLY A 314 -3.29 28.47 -8.16
C GLY A 314 -3.15 29.07 -6.76
N GLU A 315 -4.24 29.57 -6.18
CA GLU A 315 -4.26 30.00 -4.77
C GLU A 315 -4.56 28.80 -3.85
N PHE A 316 -3.80 28.64 -2.77
CA PHE A 316 -4.19 27.74 -1.68
C PHE A 316 -5.38 28.34 -0.91
N LYS A 317 -6.59 27.99 -1.34
CA LYS A 317 -7.83 28.67 -0.93
C LYS A 317 -8.99 27.70 -0.83
N LEU A 318 -9.27 27.27 0.41
CA LEU A 318 -10.36 26.36 0.75
C LEU A 318 -11.71 27.11 0.78
N ALA A 319 -11.70 28.40 1.14
CA ALA A 319 -12.88 29.22 1.29
C ALA A 319 -13.48 29.61 -0.08
N GLY A 320 -14.56 28.93 -0.46
CA GLY A 320 -15.29 29.16 -1.72
C GLY A 320 -14.91 28.23 -2.87
N ASP A 321 -13.98 27.30 -2.66
CA ASP A 321 -13.66 26.24 -3.61
C ASP A 321 -14.12 24.89 -3.02
N SER A 322 -15.21 24.35 -3.56
CA SER A 322 -15.77 23.06 -3.13
C SER A 322 -14.96 21.86 -3.61
N ASN A 323 -14.21 22.04 -4.71
CA ASN A 323 -13.59 20.97 -5.49
C ASN A 323 -12.07 20.92 -5.26
N PHE A 324 -11.53 21.86 -4.49
CA PHE A 324 -10.15 21.87 -4.00
C PHE A 324 -9.79 20.53 -3.33
N ALA A 325 -8.69 19.94 -3.80
CA ALA A 325 -8.16 18.69 -3.27
C ALA A 325 -6.64 18.78 -3.09
N ILE A 326 -6.12 17.99 -2.14
CA ILE A 326 -4.70 17.89 -1.83
C ILE A 326 -4.25 16.43 -1.89
N ARG A 327 -2.94 16.21 -1.98
CA ARG A 327 -2.28 14.95 -1.61
C ARG A 327 -0.95 15.22 -0.94
N THR A 328 -0.47 14.25 -0.15
CA THR A 328 0.84 14.30 0.49
C THR A 328 1.56 12.96 0.40
N TRP A 329 2.88 12.99 0.28
CA TRP A 329 3.76 11.81 0.37
C TRP A 329 5.03 12.12 1.15
N VAL A 330 5.80 11.09 1.45
CA VAL A 330 6.96 11.16 2.36
C VAL A 330 8.17 10.52 1.70
N GLU A 331 9.31 11.20 1.76
CA GLU A 331 10.61 10.61 1.47
C GLU A 331 11.07 9.86 2.73
N ASN A 332 11.25 8.55 2.60
CA ASN A 332 11.57 7.68 3.72
C ASN A 332 12.96 8.01 4.29
N PRO A 333 13.09 8.41 5.57
CA PRO A 333 14.37 8.82 6.15
C PRO A 333 15.35 7.67 6.34
N ASP A 334 14.89 6.40 6.34
CA ASP A 334 15.73 5.22 6.51
C ASP A 334 15.03 3.98 5.92
N PRO A 335 15.04 3.79 4.59
CA PRO A 335 14.28 2.71 3.92
C PRO A 335 14.80 1.30 4.21
N GLU A 336 15.93 1.16 4.92
CA GLU A 336 16.36 -0.13 5.47
C GLU A 336 15.80 -0.45 6.85
N LYS A 337 15.31 0.56 7.60
CA LYS A 337 14.73 0.38 8.94
C LYS A 337 13.23 0.59 9.00
N TYR A 338 12.64 1.38 8.09
CA TYR A 338 11.24 1.77 8.19
C TYR A 338 10.44 1.56 6.91
N ASN A 339 9.16 1.22 7.09
CA ASN A 339 8.10 1.35 6.09
C ASN A 339 7.41 2.71 6.31
N VAL A 340 7.09 3.44 5.24
CA VAL A 340 6.13 4.55 5.30
C VAL A 340 4.73 3.94 5.23
N ILE A 341 3.96 4.09 6.31
CA ILE A 341 2.63 3.47 6.44
C ILE A 341 1.49 4.48 6.54
N LYS A 342 1.77 5.80 6.55
CA LYS A 342 0.74 6.84 6.42
C LYS A 342 1.36 8.14 5.94
N SER A 343 0.73 8.77 4.94
CA SER A 343 1.19 10.02 4.33
C SER A 343 0.08 11.09 4.29
N GLY A 344 -0.20 11.71 5.44
CA GLY A 344 -1.21 12.75 5.60
C GLY A 344 -2.52 12.22 6.18
N ASP A 345 -3.46 11.86 5.31
CA ASP A 345 -4.86 11.58 5.68
C ASP A 345 -5.28 10.11 5.54
N GLN A 346 -4.30 9.19 5.56
CA GLN A 346 -4.42 7.74 5.28
C GLN A 346 -4.79 7.38 3.83
N ARG A 347 -5.53 8.24 3.14
CA ARG A 347 -6.00 8.05 1.78
C ARG A 347 -4.89 8.18 0.73
N THR A 348 -4.77 7.17 -0.13
CA THR A 348 -3.91 7.20 -1.32
C THR A 348 -4.45 8.17 -2.38
N GLY A 349 -3.54 8.95 -2.97
CA GLY A 349 -3.86 9.95 -3.98
C GLY A 349 -4.41 11.24 -3.40
N PHE A 350 -5.29 11.90 -4.16
CA PHE A 350 -5.95 13.14 -3.76
C PHE A 350 -7.17 12.88 -2.86
N HIS A 351 -7.44 13.88 -2.01
CA HIS A 351 -8.64 13.96 -1.19
C HIS A 351 -9.14 15.41 -1.07
N GLY A 352 -10.45 15.56 -1.00
CA GLY A 352 -11.15 16.84 -0.88
C GLY A 352 -11.94 16.99 0.41
N ARG A 353 -12.64 18.11 0.55
CA ARG A 353 -13.32 18.52 1.80
C ARG A 353 -14.42 17.57 2.35
N LEU A 354 -14.89 16.60 1.57
CA LEU A 354 -15.88 15.59 1.97
C LEU A 354 -15.30 14.16 2.06
N SER A 355 -14.05 13.95 1.65
CA SER A 355 -13.45 12.62 1.49
C SER A 355 -12.26 12.37 2.42
N ARG A 356 -12.19 13.12 3.53
CA ARG A 356 -11.06 13.13 4.47
C ARG A 356 -11.33 12.30 5.73
N THR A 357 -10.28 11.83 6.39
CA THR A 357 -10.33 10.78 7.42
C THR A 357 -9.78 11.23 8.79
N ASN A 358 -8.62 11.88 8.88
CA ASN A 358 -8.08 12.44 10.14
C ASN A 358 -7.87 13.96 10.14
N GLU A 359 -7.84 14.60 8.98
CA GLU A 359 -7.64 16.05 8.87
C GLU A 359 -8.83 16.91 9.29
N SER A 360 -8.53 18.11 9.76
CA SER A 360 -9.48 19.19 10.00
C SER A 360 -9.15 20.40 9.13
N TRP A 361 -10.13 20.83 8.32
CA TRP A 361 -9.98 21.91 7.34
C TRP A 361 -10.75 23.15 7.80
N ASP A 362 -10.06 24.29 7.83
CA ASP A 362 -10.57 25.60 8.24
C ASP A 362 -10.90 26.46 7.00
N PHE A 363 -12.19 26.50 6.68
CA PHE A 363 -12.76 27.23 5.54
C PHE A 363 -13.02 28.72 5.83
N THR A 364 -12.55 29.24 6.97
CA THR A 364 -12.71 30.67 7.28
C THR A 364 -11.97 31.50 6.23
N ALA A 365 -12.66 32.48 5.63
CA ALA A 365 -12.08 33.34 4.61
C ALA A 365 -10.85 34.09 5.15
N GLY A 366 -9.72 34.02 4.43
CA GLY A 366 -8.44 34.55 4.88
C GLY A 366 -7.65 33.64 5.85
N ILE A 367 -8.22 32.51 6.29
CA ILE A 367 -7.52 31.51 7.12
C ILE A 367 -7.08 30.31 6.28
N ASN A 368 -7.97 29.66 5.53
CA ASN A 368 -7.64 28.61 4.55
C ASN A 368 -6.57 27.61 5.05
N ARG A 369 -6.84 26.84 6.11
CA ARG A 369 -5.80 26.05 6.81
C ARG A 369 -6.21 24.60 6.99
N ILE A 370 -5.27 23.68 6.81
CA ILE A 370 -5.45 22.25 7.09
C ILE A 370 -4.57 21.86 8.27
N VAL A 371 -5.13 21.14 9.25
CA VAL A 371 -4.41 20.63 10.42
C VAL A 371 -4.71 19.15 10.66
N GLY A 372 -3.79 18.44 11.30
CA GLY A 372 -3.98 17.03 11.68
C GLY A 372 -3.51 16.05 10.61
N GLY A 373 -2.66 16.46 9.67
CA GLY A 373 -1.93 15.55 8.79
C GLY A 373 -0.97 14.66 9.58
N GLN A 374 -0.83 13.40 9.17
CA GLN A 374 -0.10 12.38 9.92
C GLN A 374 0.93 11.68 9.03
N VAL A 375 2.20 11.78 9.39
CA VAL A 375 3.28 11.02 8.75
C VAL A 375 3.67 9.90 9.70
N VAL A 376 3.26 8.67 9.36
CA VAL A 376 3.47 7.52 10.23
C VAL A 376 4.36 6.52 9.51
N LEU A 377 5.39 6.08 10.22
CA LEU A 377 6.30 5.03 9.79
C LEU A 377 6.17 3.83 10.75
N GLN A 378 6.55 2.64 10.32
CA GLN A 378 6.62 1.43 11.14
C GLN A 378 7.97 0.74 10.90
N GLU A 379 8.49 -0.03 11.85
CA GLU A 379 9.75 -0.75 11.63
C GLU A 379 9.59 -1.82 10.54
N LYS A 380 10.59 -1.94 9.66
CA LYS A 380 10.58 -2.81 8.48
C LYS A 380 10.50 -4.27 8.92
N LEU A 381 9.33 -4.86 8.74
CA LEU A 381 9.06 -6.26 9.08
C LEU A 381 10.01 -7.21 8.33
N ASN A 382 10.35 -8.33 8.97
CA ASN A 382 11.26 -9.36 8.50
C ASN A 382 12.70 -8.90 8.19
N ALA A 383 13.13 -7.72 8.69
CA ALA A 383 14.48 -7.20 8.47
C ALA A 383 15.59 -7.84 9.34
N GLU A 384 15.22 -8.64 10.36
CA GLU A 384 16.15 -9.23 11.33
C GLU A 384 16.23 -10.75 11.13
N ASP A 385 17.45 -11.28 10.95
CA ASP A 385 17.64 -12.66 10.48
C ASP A 385 17.45 -13.75 11.56
N TYR A 386 17.08 -13.36 12.78
CA TYR A 386 16.82 -14.21 13.94
C TYR A 386 15.34 -14.31 14.34
N LEU A 387 14.41 -13.64 13.65
CA LEU A 387 12.98 -13.66 14.03
C LEU A 387 12.20 -14.88 13.53
N LEU A 388 12.76 -15.64 12.59
CA LEU A 388 12.18 -16.86 12.03
C LEU A 388 13.27 -17.94 11.96
N LYS A 389 12.89 -19.22 12.12
CA LYS A 389 13.83 -20.34 11.90
C LYS A 389 14.40 -20.32 10.47
N PRO A 390 15.55 -20.98 10.22
CA PRO A 390 16.02 -21.29 8.87
C PRO A 390 14.92 -21.94 8.02
N GLU A 391 14.85 -21.61 6.72
CA GLU A 391 13.74 -22.01 5.82
C GLU A 391 13.48 -23.53 5.80
N ALA A 392 14.53 -24.35 5.93
CA ALA A 392 14.45 -25.81 5.97
C ALA A 392 13.83 -26.39 7.27
N GLU A 393 13.75 -25.60 8.34
CA GLU A 393 13.11 -25.97 9.62
C GLU A 393 11.68 -25.43 9.77
N ARG A 394 11.17 -24.68 8.79
CA ARG A 394 9.83 -24.06 8.86
C ARG A 394 8.76 -25.10 8.54
N GLN A 395 7.83 -25.30 9.47
CA GLN A 395 6.64 -26.10 9.23
C GLN A 395 5.75 -25.43 8.17
N LYS A 396 5.20 -26.24 7.28
CA LYS A 396 4.29 -25.83 6.20
C LYS A 396 3.04 -26.71 6.25
N GLY A 397 1.94 -26.23 5.68
CA GLY A 397 0.69 -26.99 5.65
C GLY A 397 0.81 -28.31 4.88
N ASN A 398 -0.04 -29.27 5.24
CA ASN A 398 -0.08 -30.63 4.70
C ASN A 398 -1.19 -30.86 3.66
N LEU A 399 -1.90 -29.81 3.27
CA LEU A 399 -2.87 -29.80 2.17
C LEU A 399 -2.25 -29.23 0.89
N ALA A 400 -2.84 -29.52 -0.27
CA ALA A 400 -2.32 -29.12 -1.58
C ALA A 400 -2.32 -27.60 -1.83
N ASP A 401 -3.13 -26.86 -1.08
CA ASP A 401 -3.18 -25.38 -1.05
C ASP A 401 -2.17 -24.78 -0.04
N GLY A 402 -1.31 -25.59 0.58
CA GLY A 402 -0.37 -25.16 1.61
C GLY A 402 -0.99 -24.87 2.98
N GLN A 403 -2.29 -25.15 3.17
CA GLN A 403 -2.97 -25.02 4.46
C GLN A 403 -2.79 -26.28 5.34
N PHE A 404 -3.14 -26.16 6.62
CA PHE A 404 -3.15 -27.29 7.54
C PHE A 404 -4.52 -27.99 7.60
N SER A 405 -4.49 -29.33 7.69
CA SER A 405 -5.71 -30.12 7.92
C SER A 405 -6.31 -29.88 9.31
N ARG A 406 -5.49 -29.73 10.36
CA ARG A 406 -5.93 -29.49 11.76
C ARG A 406 -6.73 -28.19 11.91
N LYS A 407 -7.99 -28.26 12.36
CA LYS A 407 -8.91 -27.10 12.46
C LYS A 407 -8.93 -26.53 13.89
N GLY A 408 -9.90 -25.69 14.22
CA GLY A 408 -10.03 -25.08 15.55
C GLY A 408 -9.12 -23.89 15.84
N ASN A 409 -9.32 -23.25 17.00
CA ASN A 409 -8.79 -21.92 17.30
C ASN A 409 -7.76 -21.88 18.46
N TYR A 410 -7.43 -23.01 19.08
CA TYR A 410 -6.55 -23.05 20.27
C TYR A 410 -5.08 -23.27 19.89
N GLY A 411 -4.20 -22.37 20.32
CA GLY A 411 -2.80 -22.33 19.87
C GLY A 411 -2.68 -21.92 18.41
N THR A 412 -3.28 -20.79 18.04
CA THR A 412 -3.33 -20.30 16.66
C THR A 412 -3.19 -18.77 16.59
N ILE A 413 -2.61 -18.27 15.50
CA ILE A 413 -2.65 -16.85 15.11
C ILE A 413 -3.44 -16.73 13.81
N GLN A 414 -4.37 -15.78 13.74
CA GLN A 414 -5.26 -15.56 12.59
C GLN A 414 -5.36 -14.07 12.25
N GLY A 415 -5.65 -13.78 10.99
CA GLY A 415 -6.00 -12.44 10.52
C GLY A 415 -6.10 -12.37 9.00
N SER A 416 -6.02 -11.16 8.46
CA SER A 416 -6.14 -10.91 7.01
C SER A 416 -4.91 -10.20 6.44
N VAL A 417 -4.64 -10.44 5.15
CA VAL A 417 -3.60 -9.75 4.36
C VAL A 417 -4.19 -9.27 3.04
N TRP A 418 -4.00 -7.99 2.73
CA TRP A 418 -4.49 -7.37 1.50
C TRP A 418 -3.51 -6.34 0.95
N TYR A 419 -3.64 -6.04 -0.34
CA TYR A 419 -3.08 -4.82 -0.94
C TYR A 419 -4.07 -3.69 -0.73
N ASP A 420 -3.63 -2.66 -0.02
CA ASP A 420 -4.41 -1.47 0.33
C ASP A 420 -4.39 -0.51 -0.87
N LEU A 421 -5.49 -0.42 -1.64
CA LEU A 421 -5.56 0.48 -2.79
C LEU A 421 -5.98 1.88 -2.39
N ARG A 422 -7.02 1.99 -1.55
CA ARG A 422 -7.63 3.26 -1.17
C ARG A 422 -8.54 3.12 0.05
N ASP A 423 -8.16 3.82 1.12
CA ASP A 423 -9.04 4.14 2.24
C ASP A 423 -10.31 4.93 1.80
N PRO A 424 -11.53 4.43 2.11
CA PRO A 424 -12.79 5.11 1.82
C PRO A 424 -12.95 6.46 2.54
N SER A 425 -13.79 7.32 1.97
CA SER A 425 -14.15 8.62 2.53
C SER A 425 -14.71 8.50 3.95
N GLY A 426 -13.97 8.98 4.96
CA GLY A 426 -14.39 8.92 6.36
C GLY A 426 -14.23 7.53 7.00
N SER A 427 -13.22 6.77 6.58
CA SER A 427 -12.83 5.51 7.20
C SER A 427 -12.35 5.70 8.65
N ASP A 428 -12.14 4.57 9.35
CA ASP A 428 -11.76 4.57 10.76
C ASP A 428 -10.25 4.71 10.89
N ALA A 429 -9.78 5.96 10.87
CA ALA A 429 -8.37 6.39 10.89
C ALA A 429 -7.42 5.68 11.89
N ARG A 430 -7.96 4.92 12.85
CA ARG A 430 -7.24 4.17 13.89
C ARG A 430 -6.56 2.90 13.40
N MET A 431 -6.91 2.41 12.21
CA MET A 431 -6.31 1.23 11.58
C MET A 431 -6.47 1.31 10.06
N TYR A 432 -5.70 0.50 9.32
CA TYR A 432 -6.11 0.10 7.98
C TYR A 432 -7.22 -0.96 8.08
N LYS A 433 -8.26 -0.82 7.27
CA LYS A 433 -9.35 -1.80 7.16
C LYS A 433 -9.43 -2.29 5.73
N LYS A 434 -9.51 -3.61 5.58
CA LYS A 434 -9.80 -4.24 4.30
C LYS A 434 -11.22 -3.93 3.87
N ASP A 435 -11.42 -3.39 2.67
CA ASP A 435 -12.75 -3.19 2.10
C ASP A 435 -12.89 -3.61 0.62
N SER A 436 -13.76 -2.93 -0.13
CA SER A 436 -14.13 -3.19 -1.52
C SER A 436 -13.15 -2.65 -2.56
N TYR A 437 -12.31 -1.67 -2.22
CA TYR A 437 -11.23 -1.22 -3.12
C TYR A 437 -10.03 -2.18 -3.08
N ASP A 438 -9.90 -2.95 -2.00
CA ASP A 438 -8.71 -3.74 -1.70
C ASP A 438 -8.67 -5.11 -2.38
N ILE A 439 -7.46 -5.67 -2.44
CA ILE A 439 -7.20 -6.94 -3.10
C ILE A 439 -6.70 -7.95 -2.07
N ASN A 440 -7.38 -9.11 -1.99
CA ASN A 440 -6.90 -10.26 -1.23
C ASN A 440 -5.45 -10.60 -1.63
N ALA A 441 -4.53 -10.65 -0.67
CA ALA A 441 -3.12 -10.98 -0.94
C ALA A 441 -2.90 -12.50 -1.10
N THR A 442 -3.80 -13.18 -1.83
CA THR A 442 -3.84 -14.62 -2.04
C THR A 442 -2.47 -15.17 -2.44
N ASN A 443 -2.07 -16.30 -1.85
CA ASN A 443 -0.76 -16.95 -2.02
C ASN A 443 0.47 -16.18 -1.50
N VAL A 444 0.34 -14.95 -0.97
CA VAL A 444 1.40 -14.37 -0.12
C VAL A 444 1.56 -15.25 1.11
N LYS A 445 2.80 -15.53 1.51
CA LYS A 445 3.11 -16.41 2.65
C LYS A 445 3.13 -15.59 3.94
N VAL A 446 2.46 -16.03 4.99
CA VAL A 446 2.56 -15.49 6.36
C VAL A 446 3.37 -16.47 7.20
N ALA A 447 4.31 -15.95 7.97
CA ALA A 447 5.16 -16.71 8.87
C ALA A 447 4.96 -16.23 10.32
N ALA A 448 4.87 -17.17 11.26
CA ALA A 448 4.89 -16.85 12.69
C ALA A 448 5.78 -17.81 13.48
N SER A 449 6.31 -17.31 14.58
CA SER A 449 7.28 -17.98 15.44
C SER A 449 7.10 -17.55 16.90
N TYR A 450 7.63 -18.34 17.83
CA TYR A 450 7.73 -17.95 19.24
C TYR A 450 8.96 -18.59 19.90
N LEU A 451 9.46 -17.97 20.97
CA LEU A 451 10.69 -18.40 21.63
C LEU A 451 10.52 -19.71 22.43
N ASN A 452 11.63 -20.44 22.55
CA ASN A 452 11.75 -21.60 23.42
C ASN A 452 11.82 -21.18 24.90
N ASP A 453 11.55 -22.12 25.81
CA ASP A 453 11.46 -21.84 27.24
C ASP A 453 12.77 -21.35 27.87
N GLU A 454 13.93 -21.75 27.35
CA GLU A 454 15.23 -21.29 27.86
C GLU A 454 15.44 -19.81 27.58
N VAL A 455 15.19 -19.36 26.34
CA VAL A 455 15.36 -17.96 25.96
C VAL A 455 14.24 -17.09 26.54
N THR A 456 13.01 -17.59 26.62
CA THR A 456 11.93 -16.94 27.40
C THR A 456 12.34 -16.71 28.86
N ARG A 457 12.88 -17.72 29.55
CA ARG A 457 13.38 -17.57 30.94
C ARG A 457 14.53 -16.56 31.05
N LEU A 458 15.45 -16.51 30.07
CA LEU A 458 16.55 -15.53 30.04
C LEU A 458 16.05 -14.08 29.85
N LEU A 459 15.07 -13.86 28.97
CA LEU A 459 14.47 -12.54 28.75
C LEU A 459 13.64 -12.08 29.95
N ASP A 460 12.87 -12.98 30.56
CA ASP A 460 12.12 -12.71 31.78
C ASP A 460 13.04 -12.36 32.97
N GLN A 461 14.21 -13.00 33.06
CA GLN A 461 15.21 -12.65 34.06
C GLN A 461 15.78 -11.25 33.79
N TRP A 462 16.18 -10.97 32.55
CA TRP A 462 16.66 -9.63 32.17
C TRP A 462 15.63 -8.52 32.48
N LYS A 463 14.34 -8.76 32.20
CA LYS A 463 13.26 -7.80 32.52
C LYS A 463 13.13 -7.54 34.03
N LYS A 464 13.29 -8.56 34.87
CA LYS A 464 13.27 -8.43 36.35
C LYS A 464 14.47 -7.63 36.87
N ASP A 465 15.63 -7.84 36.26
CA ASP A 465 16.88 -7.17 36.65
C ASP A 465 16.96 -5.71 36.15
N ASN A 466 16.12 -5.34 35.17
CA ASN A 466 16.12 -4.00 34.53
C ASN A 466 14.73 -3.31 34.60
N PRO A 467 14.07 -3.18 35.77
CA PRO A 467 12.63 -2.90 35.87
C PRO A 467 12.14 -1.53 35.35
N ASN A 468 13.03 -0.68 34.84
CA ASN A 468 12.72 0.64 34.25
C ASN A 468 13.07 0.74 32.74
N TYR A 469 13.34 -0.39 32.07
CA TYR A 469 13.76 -0.44 30.67
C TYR A 469 12.81 0.31 29.71
N LYS A 470 13.33 0.68 28.54
CA LYS A 470 12.57 1.18 27.38
C LYS A 470 12.54 0.11 26.28
N LEU A 471 11.61 0.23 25.34
CA LEU A 471 11.48 -0.71 24.21
C LEU A 471 12.81 -0.91 23.46
N ASP A 472 13.53 0.19 23.17
CA ASP A 472 14.83 0.15 22.48
C ASP A 472 15.90 -0.59 23.31
N ASP A 473 15.90 -0.45 24.64
CA ASP A 473 16.82 -1.18 25.54
C ASP A 473 16.53 -2.68 25.51
N PHE A 474 15.25 -3.07 25.61
CA PHE A 474 14.85 -4.47 25.62
C PHE A 474 15.06 -5.13 24.24
N LYS A 475 14.84 -4.42 23.14
CA LYS A 475 15.17 -4.91 21.79
C LYS A 475 16.66 -5.20 21.65
N ALA A 476 17.53 -4.28 22.09
CA ALA A 476 18.97 -4.49 22.07
C ALA A 476 19.41 -5.66 22.97
N ALA A 477 18.83 -5.78 24.17
CA ALA A 477 19.09 -6.90 25.08
C ALA A 477 18.63 -8.25 24.50
N GLN A 478 17.46 -8.29 23.87
CA GLN A 478 16.90 -9.48 23.25
C GLN A 478 17.80 -9.98 22.11
N ALA A 479 18.17 -9.09 21.16
CA ALA A 479 19.06 -9.44 20.06
C ALA A 479 20.43 -9.97 20.57
N LYS A 480 20.97 -9.38 21.64
CA LYS A 480 22.19 -9.87 22.29
C LYS A 480 22.01 -11.27 22.90
N ILE A 481 20.95 -11.49 23.69
CA ILE A 481 20.68 -12.77 24.37
C ILE A 481 20.45 -13.88 23.35
N ILE A 482 19.70 -13.61 22.28
CA ILE A 482 19.48 -14.55 21.17
C ILE A 482 20.81 -14.90 20.49
N LYS A 483 21.63 -13.90 20.14
CA LYS A 483 22.95 -14.13 19.50
C LYS A 483 23.90 -14.94 20.38
N GLU A 484 23.90 -14.72 21.70
CA GLU A 484 24.69 -15.49 22.66
C GLU A 484 24.15 -16.90 22.94
N TYR A 485 22.89 -17.17 22.59
CA TYR A 485 22.27 -18.49 22.62
C TYR A 485 22.55 -19.26 21.32
N GLU A 486 22.31 -18.65 20.15
CA GLU A 486 22.62 -19.25 18.84
C GLU A 486 24.10 -19.65 18.72
N ALA A 487 25.02 -18.85 19.28
CA ALA A 487 26.45 -19.14 19.31
C ALA A 487 26.82 -20.42 20.09
N LYS A 488 25.93 -20.93 20.96
CA LYS A 488 26.11 -22.14 21.77
C LYS A 488 25.26 -23.32 21.27
N HIS A 489 24.05 -23.03 20.78
CA HIS A 489 23.00 -24.02 20.49
C HIS A 489 22.68 -24.15 18.99
N GLY A 490 23.33 -23.35 18.12
CA GLY A 490 23.11 -23.32 16.67
C GLY A 490 22.09 -22.26 16.24
N LYS A 491 22.11 -21.87 14.95
CA LYS A 491 21.19 -20.84 14.44
C LYS A 491 19.73 -21.34 14.51
N GLY A 492 18.80 -20.47 14.92
CA GLY A 492 17.37 -20.77 15.01
C GLY A 492 16.97 -21.63 16.21
N SER A 493 17.91 -21.97 17.09
CA SER A 493 17.69 -22.83 18.27
C SER A 493 16.85 -22.17 19.36
N HIS A 494 16.90 -20.83 19.47
CA HIS A 494 16.12 -20.01 20.40
C HIS A 494 14.61 -20.01 20.11
N ILE A 495 14.21 -20.43 18.91
CA ILE A 495 12.82 -20.51 18.47
C ILE A 495 12.31 -21.93 18.68
N ALA A 496 11.13 -22.06 19.31
CA ALA A 496 10.46 -23.34 19.49
C ALA A 496 10.03 -23.94 18.14
N GLU A 497 9.21 -23.21 17.39
CA GLU A 497 8.80 -23.55 16.03
C GLU A 497 8.61 -22.28 15.18
N THR A 498 8.66 -22.45 13.86
CA THR A 498 8.19 -21.44 12.90
C THR A 498 7.24 -22.15 11.95
N VAL A 499 6.07 -21.56 11.74
CA VAL A 499 5.02 -22.08 10.87
C VAL A 499 4.74 -21.07 9.76
N VAL A 500 4.63 -21.54 8.53
CA VAL A 500 4.36 -20.75 7.33
C VAL A 500 3.11 -21.29 6.64
N VAL A 501 2.17 -20.40 6.30
CA VAL A 501 0.98 -20.70 5.50
C VAL A 501 0.79 -19.66 4.40
N PRO A 502 0.21 -20.00 3.25
CA PRO A 502 -0.26 -19.00 2.30
C PRO A 502 -1.54 -18.33 2.80
N VAL A 503 -1.78 -17.11 2.33
CA VAL A 503 -3.06 -16.40 2.42
C VAL A 503 -4.07 -17.04 1.46
N ASP A 504 -5.28 -17.29 1.94
CA ASP A 504 -6.36 -17.91 1.17
C ASP A 504 -7.01 -16.98 0.14
N LYS A 505 -7.91 -17.53 -0.66
CA LYS A 505 -8.64 -16.78 -1.72
C LYS A 505 -9.46 -15.59 -1.21
N ASP A 506 -9.79 -15.57 0.08
CA ASP A 506 -10.60 -14.53 0.74
C ASP A 506 -9.71 -13.51 1.48
N GLY A 507 -8.38 -13.61 1.34
CA GLY A 507 -7.41 -12.71 1.94
C GLY A 507 -7.13 -13.00 3.41
N ASN A 508 -7.42 -14.21 3.91
CA ASN A 508 -7.22 -14.58 5.31
C ASN A 508 -6.09 -15.59 5.48
N TYR A 509 -5.59 -15.73 6.70
CA TYR A 509 -4.64 -16.77 7.07
C TYR A 509 -4.94 -17.30 8.48
N ARG A 510 -4.55 -18.56 8.72
CA ARG A 510 -4.56 -19.19 10.04
C ARG A 510 -3.30 -20.02 10.21
N ILE A 511 -2.46 -19.64 11.17
CA ILE A 511 -1.28 -20.39 11.60
C ILE A 511 -1.64 -21.19 12.85
N PRO A 512 -1.77 -22.53 12.77
CA PRO A 512 -1.86 -23.38 13.95
C PRO A 512 -0.47 -23.80 14.42
N PHE A 513 -0.12 -23.45 15.66
CA PHE A 513 1.08 -23.94 16.33
C PHE A 513 0.86 -25.33 16.91
N ARG A 514 1.96 -26.06 17.09
CA ARG A 514 1.99 -27.30 17.87
C ARG A 514 1.91 -26.98 19.36
N GLY A 515 2.67 -25.98 19.80
CA GLY A 515 2.90 -25.62 21.20
C GLY A 515 3.97 -26.47 21.87
N LEU A 516 4.37 -26.08 23.08
CA LEU A 516 5.30 -26.81 23.95
C LEU A 516 4.53 -27.52 25.07
N TYR A 517 4.96 -28.73 25.46
CA TYR A 517 4.39 -29.40 26.63
C TYR A 517 4.75 -28.63 27.91
N GLY A 518 3.75 -28.33 28.73
CA GLY A 518 3.88 -27.56 29.96
C GLY A 518 2.77 -26.53 30.13
N VAL A 519 2.62 -26.01 31.35
CA VAL A 519 1.72 -24.90 31.70
C VAL A 519 2.32 -23.56 31.25
N SER A 520 3.65 -23.43 31.37
CA SER A 520 4.43 -22.24 30.99
C SER A 520 5.91 -22.63 30.87
N ALA A 521 6.74 -21.72 30.37
CA ALA A 521 8.20 -21.86 30.35
C ALA A 521 8.87 -22.07 31.73
N THR A 522 8.14 -22.06 32.84
CA THR A 522 8.66 -22.35 34.19
C THR A 522 7.92 -23.49 34.91
N GLN A 523 6.86 -24.07 34.32
CA GLN A 523 6.00 -25.03 35.01
C GLN A 523 5.51 -26.14 34.07
N ALA A 524 5.90 -27.39 34.36
CA ALA A 524 5.47 -28.56 33.57
C ALA A 524 4.01 -28.98 33.84
N ASN A 525 3.58 -28.98 35.11
CA ASN A 525 2.26 -29.49 35.52
C ASN A 525 1.62 -28.60 36.59
N SER A 526 0.30 -28.70 36.75
CA SER A 526 -0.48 -28.03 37.79
C SER A 526 -1.24 -29.01 38.68
N GLY A 527 -1.84 -28.52 39.77
CA GLY A 527 -2.65 -29.34 40.69
C GLY A 527 -1.83 -30.28 41.57
N ALA A 528 -2.43 -31.41 41.95
CA ALA A 528 -1.78 -32.46 42.74
C ALA A 528 -0.98 -33.42 41.85
N LYS A 529 0.02 -34.12 42.41
CA LYS A 529 0.91 -35.03 41.65
C LYS A 529 0.17 -36.13 40.84
N ILE A 530 -1.04 -36.51 41.24
CA ILE A 530 -1.87 -37.48 40.49
C ILE A 530 -2.40 -36.92 39.15
N SER A 531 -2.42 -35.60 38.99
CA SER A 531 -2.76 -34.89 37.74
C SER A 531 -1.54 -34.58 36.87
N TYR A 532 -0.33 -35.02 37.26
CA TYR A 532 0.88 -34.72 36.48
C TYR A 532 0.99 -35.68 35.29
N THR A 533 1.05 -35.11 34.08
CA THR A 533 0.89 -35.82 32.80
C THR A 533 1.96 -35.45 31.76
N VAL A 534 2.66 -34.33 31.97
CA VAL A 534 3.88 -33.95 31.25
C VAL A 534 5.08 -34.46 32.04
N SER A 535 5.90 -35.32 31.42
CA SER A 535 7.14 -35.79 32.05
C SER A 535 8.29 -34.77 31.95
N ASP A 536 9.29 -34.88 32.83
CA ASP A 536 10.48 -34.01 32.81
C ASP A 536 11.25 -34.02 31.47
N LYS A 537 11.08 -35.09 30.68
CA LYS A 537 11.65 -35.24 29.33
C LYS A 537 10.78 -34.60 28.22
N GLU A 538 9.49 -34.44 28.46
CA GLU A 538 8.56 -33.78 27.52
C GLU A 538 8.50 -32.27 27.76
N PHE A 539 8.68 -31.81 29.01
CA PHE A 539 8.58 -30.40 29.38
C PHE A 539 9.48 -29.50 28.50
N GLY A 540 8.89 -28.45 27.93
CA GLY A 540 9.58 -27.51 27.03
C GLY A 540 9.95 -28.08 25.65
N THR A 541 9.49 -29.30 25.30
CA THR A 541 9.61 -29.86 23.95
C THR A 541 8.31 -29.65 23.15
N LEU A 542 8.39 -29.62 21.82
CA LEU A 542 7.22 -29.49 20.94
C LEU A 542 6.24 -30.65 21.12
N VAL A 543 4.95 -30.32 21.18
CA VAL A 543 3.84 -31.29 21.19
C VAL A 543 3.93 -32.19 19.95
N LYS A 544 3.89 -33.51 20.15
CA LYS A 544 3.94 -34.53 19.10
C LYS A 544 2.60 -34.62 18.36
N ASP A 545 2.58 -35.14 17.13
CA ASP A 545 1.38 -35.13 16.29
C ASP A 545 0.26 -36.05 16.82
N GLU A 546 0.58 -37.07 17.62
CA GLU A 546 -0.40 -37.95 18.26
C GLU A 546 -1.13 -37.26 19.43
N ASP A 547 -0.44 -36.36 20.13
CA ASP A 547 -1.01 -35.55 21.21
C ASP A 547 -1.71 -34.28 20.70
N LEU A 548 -1.41 -33.81 19.48
CA LEU A 548 -1.82 -32.50 19.00
C LEU A 548 -3.35 -32.36 18.84
N ASP A 549 -3.85 -31.16 19.12
CA ASP A 549 -5.26 -30.75 18.98
C ASP A 549 -5.31 -29.21 19.04
N ASN A 550 -5.97 -28.57 18.07
CA ASN A 550 -6.24 -27.13 18.07
C ASN A 550 -7.75 -26.81 18.17
N GLU A 551 -8.62 -27.83 18.28
CA GLU A 551 -10.08 -27.79 18.31
C GLU A 551 -10.64 -27.82 19.74
N ASN A 552 -10.01 -28.55 20.67
CA ASN A 552 -10.53 -28.77 22.01
C ASN A 552 -9.68 -28.07 23.10
N LEU A 553 -10.18 -26.94 23.64
CA LEU A 553 -9.62 -26.28 24.83
C LEU A 553 -9.41 -27.27 25.99
N MET A 554 -10.40 -28.14 26.18
CA MET A 554 -10.43 -29.12 27.27
C MET A 554 -9.35 -30.20 27.15
N LYS A 555 -8.63 -30.37 26.02
CA LYS A 555 -7.51 -31.32 25.96
C LYS A 555 -6.26 -30.83 26.71
N TRP A 556 -6.18 -29.53 26.99
CA TRP A 556 -4.94 -28.85 27.40
C TRP A 556 -4.98 -28.20 28.80
N ASN A 557 -6.11 -28.26 29.51
CA ASN A 557 -6.31 -27.47 30.73
C ASN A 557 -5.80 -28.13 32.03
N GLY A 558 -5.39 -29.41 31.98
CA GLY A 558 -4.89 -30.14 33.15
C GLY A 558 -5.95 -30.78 34.05
N THR A 559 -7.17 -31.01 33.55
CA THR A 559 -8.09 -31.94 34.24
C THR A 559 -7.45 -33.34 34.27
N ILE A 560 -7.80 -34.15 35.28
CA ILE A 560 -7.14 -35.45 35.54
C ILE A 560 -7.01 -36.30 34.26
N GLY A 561 -5.77 -36.64 33.91
CA GLY A 561 -5.42 -37.43 32.72
C GLY A 561 -5.08 -36.64 31.45
N GLN A 562 -5.20 -35.31 31.45
CA GLN A 562 -4.91 -34.44 30.31
C GLN A 562 -3.52 -33.82 30.38
N LYS A 563 -2.83 -33.66 29.25
CA LYS A 563 -1.54 -32.97 29.16
C LYS A 563 -1.72 -31.45 29.19
N HIS A 564 -0.68 -30.74 29.62
CA HIS A 564 -0.60 -29.28 29.47
C HIS A 564 0.15 -28.91 28.20
N ARG A 565 -0.32 -27.84 27.54
CA ARG A 565 0.34 -27.19 26.41
C ARG A 565 0.32 -25.68 26.60
N HIS A 566 1.42 -25.03 26.26
CA HIS A 566 1.52 -23.58 26.18
C HIS A 566 2.26 -23.12 24.91
N ILE A 567 2.20 -21.82 24.67
CA ILE A 567 2.96 -21.06 23.67
C ILE A 567 3.46 -19.82 24.41
N ASN A 568 4.70 -19.40 24.20
CA ASN A 568 5.29 -18.25 24.91
C ASN A 568 4.79 -16.93 24.29
N THR A 569 3.52 -16.59 24.56
CA THR A 569 2.76 -15.49 23.94
C THR A 569 3.30 -14.08 24.20
N ASP A 570 4.19 -13.92 25.18
CA ASP A 570 4.92 -12.68 25.47
C ASP A 570 6.15 -12.47 24.56
N TYR A 571 6.48 -13.48 23.76
CA TYR A 571 7.65 -13.56 22.88
C TYR A 571 7.29 -14.23 21.55
N VAL A 572 6.30 -13.65 20.87
CA VAL A 572 5.82 -14.07 19.55
C VAL A 572 6.32 -13.09 18.50
N TYR A 573 6.45 -13.58 17.26
CA TYR A 573 6.60 -12.74 16.09
C TYR A 573 5.73 -13.27 14.94
N THR A 574 5.08 -12.38 14.19
CA THR A 574 4.33 -12.72 12.97
C THR A 574 4.63 -11.70 11.89
N THR A 575 4.86 -12.15 10.66
CA THR A 575 5.15 -11.30 9.49
C THR A 575 4.60 -11.91 8.21
N VAL A 576 4.32 -11.05 7.23
CA VAL A 576 4.23 -11.46 5.81
C VAL A 576 5.63 -11.68 5.24
N LEU A 577 5.73 -12.61 4.28
CA LEU A 577 6.93 -12.89 3.49
C LEU A 577 6.72 -12.36 2.07
N VAL A 578 6.83 -11.03 1.94
CA VAL A 578 6.73 -10.30 0.67
C VAL A 578 7.81 -9.22 0.65
N ASN A 579 8.37 -8.94 -0.53
CA ASN A 579 9.36 -7.89 -0.75
C ASN A 579 8.69 -6.60 -1.25
N ASP A 580 9.46 -5.51 -1.29
CA ASP A 580 9.20 -4.25 -2.00
C ASP A 580 7.95 -3.42 -1.58
N TYR A 581 6.96 -4.01 -0.90
CA TYR A 581 5.83 -3.27 -0.33
C TYR A 581 6.16 -2.67 1.05
N ALA A 582 5.65 -1.46 1.29
CA ALA A 582 5.51 -0.96 2.64
C ALA A 582 4.39 -1.73 3.36
N ILE A 583 4.72 -2.35 4.49
CA ILE A 583 3.79 -3.18 5.26
C ILE A 583 3.39 -2.45 6.54
N TRP A 584 2.09 -2.25 6.74
CA TRP A 584 1.49 -1.97 8.04
C TRP A 584 1.11 -3.28 8.74
N SER A 585 1.25 -3.32 10.07
CA SER A 585 0.65 -4.37 10.91
C SER A 585 0.18 -3.80 12.24
N ASN A 586 -1.02 -4.19 12.70
CA ASN A 586 -1.57 -3.78 14.00
C ASN A 586 -0.98 -4.53 15.22
N ASN A 587 -0.04 -5.44 14.98
CA ASN A 587 0.62 -6.27 15.98
C ASN A 587 2.10 -6.50 15.61
N TYR A 588 2.95 -6.83 16.59
CA TYR A 588 4.39 -7.05 16.40
C TYR A 588 5.12 -5.90 15.69
N GLN A 589 4.73 -4.65 16.00
CA GLN A 589 5.19 -3.43 15.35
C GLN A 589 6.70 -3.17 15.48
N SER A 590 7.33 -3.70 16.53
CA SER A 590 8.70 -3.34 16.95
C SER A 590 9.76 -4.23 16.29
N ASN A 591 9.40 -5.04 15.28
CA ASN A 591 10.26 -5.98 14.57
C ASN A 591 11.23 -6.74 15.49
N MET A 592 10.64 -7.43 16.48
CA MET A 592 11.30 -8.24 17.51
C MET A 592 10.31 -9.30 18.05
N PHE A 593 10.75 -10.22 18.91
CA PHE A 593 9.80 -11.05 19.66
C PHE A 593 9.15 -10.22 20.77
N GLU A 594 7.83 -10.08 20.72
CA GLU A 594 7.08 -9.29 21.70
C GLU A 594 5.72 -9.91 22.03
N GLY A 595 5.04 -9.32 23.01
CA GLY A 595 3.68 -9.73 23.37
C GLY A 595 2.68 -9.30 22.29
N THR A 596 1.50 -9.89 22.33
CA THR A 596 0.36 -9.38 21.55
C THR A 596 0.05 -7.95 22.01
N SER A 597 -0.08 -7.01 21.06
CA SER A 597 -0.19 -5.56 21.39
C SER A 597 -1.42 -5.22 22.24
N ASP A 598 -1.35 -4.12 23.01
CA ASP A 598 -2.42 -3.74 23.96
C ASP A 598 -3.63 -3.03 23.29
N GLY A 599 -3.63 -2.94 21.96
CA GLY A 599 -4.74 -2.41 21.17
C GLY A 599 -5.98 -3.29 21.30
N THR A 600 -7.14 -2.67 21.49
CA THR A 600 -8.43 -3.38 21.63
C THR A 600 -9.16 -3.54 20.30
N LEU A 601 -9.97 -4.59 20.17
CA LEU A 601 -10.86 -4.78 19.01
C LEU A 601 -11.77 -3.55 18.80
N PRO A 602 -12.01 -3.12 17.55
CA PRO A 602 -11.54 -3.72 16.29
C PRO A 602 -10.13 -3.29 15.85
N VAL A 603 -9.48 -2.36 16.57
CA VAL A 603 -8.20 -1.75 16.19
C VAL A 603 -7.05 -2.75 16.28
N GLY A 604 -6.84 -3.29 17.48
CA GLY A 604 -5.75 -4.21 17.78
C GLY A 604 -6.16 -5.67 17.66
N PRO A 605 -5.19 -6.58 17.87
CA PRO A 605 -5.44 -8.02 17.93
C PRO A 605 -6.39 -8.40 19.07
N SER A 606 -6.91 -9.62 19.02
CA SER A 606 -7.53 -10.27 20.18
C SER A 606 -6.67 -11.43 20.63
N SER A 607 -6.43 -11.56 21.94
CA SER A 607 -5.76 -12.72 22.53
C SER A 607 -6.67 -13.35 23.58
N LEU A 608 -7.19 -14.52 23.28
CA LEU A 608 -8.07 -15.31 24.14
C LEU A 608 -7.34 -16.54 24.70
N ALA A 609 -7.97 -17.19 25.69
CA ALA A 609 -7.39 -18.31 26.44
C ALA A 609 -6.77 -19.40 25.55
N SER A 610 -5.66 -19.98 26.02
CA SER A 610 -4.85 -20.98 25.31
C SER A 610 -4.36 -20.51 23.93
N ALA A 611 -3.87 -19.26 23.87
CA ALA A 611 -3.27 -18.64 22.69
C ALA A 611 -4.16 -18.75 21.45
N ASN A 612 -5.44 -18.37 21.59
CA ASN A 612 -6.33 -18.12 20.48
C ASN A 612 -6.19 -16.63 20.10
N ILE A 613 -5.26 -16.35 19.19
CA ILE A 613 -4.92 -15.00 18.74
C ILE A 613 -5.57 -14.74 17.39
N SER A 614 -6.28 -13.63 17.26
CA SER A 614 -6.97 -13.23 16.03
C SER A 614 -6.84 -11.73 15.77
N ASN A 615 -7.31 -11.27 14.60
CA ASN A 615 -7.21 -9.88 14.13
C ASN A 615 -5.76 -9.35 14.09
N THR A 616 -4.78 -10.22 13.83
CA THR A 616 -3.39 -9.83 13.51
C THR A 616 -3.30 -9.60 12.01
N ASN A 617 -3.38 -8.35 11.59
CA ASN A 617 -3.67 -7.98 10.21
C ASN A 617 -2.48 -7.27 9.55
N PHE A 618 -2.33 -7.46 8.23
CA PHE A 618 -1.28 -6.83 7.44
C PHE A 618 -1.86 -6.13 6.21
N ALA A 619 -1.56 -4.84 6.06
CA ALA A 619 -1.89 -4.09 4.84
C ALA A 619 -0.60 -3.84 4.06
N LEU A 620 -0.59 -4.28 2.80
CA LEU A 620 0.48 -4.01 1.85
C LEU A 620 0.15 -2.67 1.18
N VAL A 621 0.64 -1.60 1.80
CA VAL A 621 0.35 -0.20 1.43
C VAL A 621 0.83 0.05 0.00
N THR A 622 -0.03 0.62 -0.83
CA THR A 622 0.28 0.75 -2.26
C THR A 622 1.37 1.79 -2.58
N PRO A 623 2.01 1.62 -3.76
CA PRO A 623 2.82 2.65 -4.39
C PRO A 623 2.12 4.01 -4.43
N GLN A 624 2.88 5.11 -4.39
CA GLN A 624 2.35 6.47 -4.58
C GLN A 624 2.40 6.82 -6.08
N PRO A 625 1.27 6.89 -6.80
CA PRO A 625 1.31 7.10 -8.24
C PRO A 625 1.77 8.52 -8.60
N MET A 626 2.41 8.67 -9.75
CA MET A 626 2.85 9.94 -10.28
C MET A 626 2.41 10.08 -11.74
N HIS A 627 2.04 11.30 -12.09
CA HIS A 627 1.58 11.69 -13.42
C HIS A 627 2.21 13.03 -13.77
N ASP A 628 2.58 13.20 -15.03
CA ASP A 628 3.44 14.28 -15.54
C ASP A 628 2.99 14.58 -16.97
N VAL A 629 2.54 15.81 -17.25
CA VAL A 629 2.20 16.23 -18.61
C VAL A 629 3.49 16.68 -19.31
N LEU A 630 3.73 16.11 -20.49
CA LEU A 630 4.94 16.32 -21.25
C LEU A 630 4.87 17.61 -22.07
N VAL A 631 6.02 18.26 -22.21
CA VAL A 631 6.27 19.50 -22.98
C VAL A 631 5.61 20.76 -22.41
N TYR A 632 4.34 20.72 -22.03
CA TYR A 632 3.54 21.89 -21.65
C TYR A 632 3.36 22.02 -20.13
N ASP A 633 3.27 23.25 -19.64
CA ASP A 633 3.15 23.52 -18.20
C ASP A 633 2.23 24.72 -17.89
N ASN A 634 2.03 24.99 -16.60
CA ASN A 634 1.16 26.07 -16.10
C ASN A 634 1.84 27.44 -15.97
N THR A 635 3.12 27.58 -16.32
CA THR A 635 3.98 28.71 -15.94
C THR A 635 4.64 29.44 -17.12
N GLU A 636 5.30 28.69 -18.00
CA GLU A 636 6.13 29.16 -19.11
C GLU A 636 5.63 28.58 -20.44
N LYS A 637 5.58 27.25 -20.56
CA LYS A 637 5.32 26.52 -21.82
C LYS A 637 3.83 26.26 -22.01
N PHE A 638 3.09 27.30 -22.35
CA PHE A 638 1.68 27.15 -22.70
C PHE A 638 1.50 26.47 -24.04
N ALA A 639 0.43 25.69 -24.16
CA ALA A 639 0.01 25.13 -25.44
C ALA A 639 -0.78 26.17 -26.26
N LYS A 640 -0.73 26.05 -27.58
CA LYS A 640 -1.53 26.81 -28.56
C LYS A 640 -2.57 25.89 -29.25
N PRO A 641 -3.58 26.41 -29.96
CA PRO A 641 -4.55 25.60 -30.68
C PRO A 641 -3.90 24.55 -31.61
N GLY A 642 -4.43 23.34 -31.63
CA GLY A 642 -3.88 22.21 -32.41
C GLY A 642 -2.61 21.55 -31.85
N ASN A 643 -2.05 22.05 -30.73
CA ASN A 643 -0.97 21.35 -30.02
C ASN A 643 -1.50 20.08 -29.35
N THR A 644 -0.69 19.02 -29.28
CA THR A 644 -1.05 17.77 -28.59
C THR A 644 -0.18 17.57 -27.35
N ALA A 645 -0.82 17.50 -26.18
CA ALA A 645 -0.18 17.13 -24.92
C ALA A 645 -0.18 15.61 -24.75
N GLU A 646 0.97 15.06 -24.37
CA GLU A 646 1.13 13.66 -23.92
C GLU A 646 1.40 13.62 -22.41
N SER A 647 1.35 12.45 -21.79
CA SER A 647 1.66 12.29 -20.37
C SER A 647 2.43 11.01 -20.05
N LYS A 648 3.27 11.06 -19.00
CA LYS A 648 3.93 9.88 -18.42
C LYS A 648 3.26 9.54 -17.08
N THR A 649 2.94 8.27 -16.88
CA THR A 649 2.41 7.77 -15.60
C THR A 649 3.35 6.70 -15.03
N GLY A 650 3.58 6.73 -13.72
CA GLY A 650 4.41 5.76 -12.99
C GLY A 650 3.92 5.54 -11.57
N GLY A 651 4.49 4.55 -10.87
CA GLY A 651 4.10 4.26 -9.48
C GLY A 651 2.69 3.68 -9.35
N LEU A 652 2.17 3.00 -10.38
CA LEU A 652 0.94 2.21 -10.29
C LEU A 652 1.24 0.79 -9.80
N MET A 653 0.24 0.09 -9.26
CA MET A 653 0.35 -1.34 -8.98
C MET A 653 0.42 -2.10 -10.33
N PRO A 654 1.37 -3.03 -10.54
CA PRO A 654 1.55 -3.68 -11.85
C PRO A 654 0.38 -4.54 -12.33
N ASN A 655 0.26 -4.66 -13.67
CA ASN A 655 -0.69 -5.54 -14.38
C ASN A 655 -2.16 -5.33 -14.00
N ARG A 656 -2.59 -4.06 -13.90
CA ARG A 656 -3.95 -3.66 -13.48
C ARG A 656 -4.55 -2.57 -14.36
N GLU A 657 -5.87 -2.57 -14.45
CA GLU A 657 -6.61 -1.49 -15.10
C GLU A 657 -6.70 -0.25 -14.20
N TYR A 658 -6.56 0.90 -14.83
CA TYR A 658 -6.74 2.25 -14.30
C TYR A 658 -7.47 3.09 -15.33
N GLN A 659 -8.01 4.25 -14.95
CA GLN A 659 -8.68 5.16 -15.90
C GLN A 659 -7.93 6.49 -15.97
N ILE A 660 -7.70 6.99 -17.18
CA ILE A 660 -7.20 8.35 -17.40
C ILE A 660 -8.31 9.18 -18.04
N ARG A 661 -8.56 10.38 -17.50
CA ARG A 661 -9.52 11.34 -18.07
C ARG A 661 -8.95 12.74 -18.05
N TRP A 662 -9.29 13.51 -19.08
CA TRP A 662 -8.95 14.92 -19.20
C TRP A 662 -10.05 15.82 -18.63
N PHE A 663 -9.65 16.99 -18.17
CA PHE A 663 -10.53 18.03 -17.64
C PHE A 663 -10.16 19.37 -18.29
N LYS A 664 -11.16 20.22 -18.55
CA LYS A 664 -11.00 21.62 -18.94
C LYS A 664 -11.59 22.51 -17.85
N ASP A 665 -10.79 23.43 -17.31
CA ASP A 665 -11.17 24.37 -16.25
C ASP A 665 -11.79 23.67 -15.02
N GLY A 666 -11.28 22.49 -14.68
CA GLY A 666 -11.75 21.66 -13.56
C GLY A 666 -12.99 20.79 -13.83
N LYS A 667 -13.55 20.84 -15.06
CA LYS A 667 -14.68 20.00 -15.48
C LYS A 667 -14.20 18.87 -16.39
N ALA A 668 -14.66 17.65 -16.17
CA ALA A 668 -14.31 16.51 -17.00
C ALA A 668 -14.71 16.72 -18.48
N ILE A 669 -13.85 16.30 -19.41
CA ILE A 669 -14.09 16.34 -20.86
C ILE A 669 -13.82 14.96 -21.48
N GLY A 670 -14.64 14.59 -22.47
CA GLY A 670 -14.60 13.28 -23.09
C GLY A 670 -14.90 12.12 -22.14
N GLU A 671 -14.67 10.91 -22.63
CA GLU A 671 -14.84 9.67 -21.86
C GLU A 671 -13.54 9.27 -21.14
N ALA A 672 -13.69 8.56 -20.01
CA ALA A 672 -12.55 8.02 -19.28
C ALA A 672 -11.94 6.83 -20.05
N THR A 673 -10.65 6.90 -20.35
CA THR A 673 -9.94 5.86 -21.10
C THR A 673 -9.30 4.86 -20.16
N THR A 674 -9.69 3.59 -20.26
CA THR A 674 -9.06 2.49 -19.53
C THR A 674 -7.63 2.27 -20.05
N VAL A 675 -6.66 2.20 -19.13
CA VAL A 675 -5.26 1.86 -19.41
C VAL A 675 -4.82 0.72 -18.51
N MET A 676 -4.02 -0.20 -19.06
CA MET A 676 -3.38 -1.27 -18.30
C MET A 676 -2.00 -0.81 -17.83
N SER A 677 -1.70 -0.97 -16.53
CA SER A 677 -0.36 -0.76 -16.00
C SER A 677 0.58 -1.89 -16.42
N ALA A 678 1.80 -1.53 -16.82
CA ALA A 678 2.84 -2.48 -17.16
C ALA A 678 3.36 -3.21 -15.92
N ALA A 679 4.17 -4.26 -16.13
CA ALA A 679 4.86 -5.00 -15.09
C ALA A 679 5.78 -4.11 -14.21
N ASP A 680 6.06 -2.88 -14.61
CA ASP A 680 6.98 -1.95 -13.95
C ASP A 680 6.28 -0.75 -13.28
N GLY A 681 4.94 -0.75 -13.25
CA GLY A 681 4.11 0.30 -12.65
C GLY A 681 3.91 1.55 -13.51
N THR A 682 4.33 1.54 -14.78
CA THR A 682 3.99 2.61 -15.75
C THR A 682 2.67 2.36 -16.46
N ALA A 683 2.07 3.40 -17.03
CA ALA A 683 0.93 3.28 -17.96
C ALA A 683 1.12 4.18 -19.18
N LYS A 684 0.45 3.82 -20.28
CA LYS A 684 0.51 4.56 -21.55
C LYS A 684 -0.13 5.96 -21.44
N SER A 685 0.41 6.91 -22.19
CA SER A 685 -0.19 8.22 -22.42
C SER A 685 -1.60 8.08 -23.02
N VAL A 686 -2.51 8.95 -22.59
CA VAL A 686 -3.78 9.22 -23.27
C VAL A 686 -3.70 10.68 -23.73
N PRO A 687 -3.35 10.95 -25.00
CA PRO A 687 -3.04 12.31 -25.44
C PRO A 687 -4.29 13.18 -25.58
N LEU A 688 -4.11 14.50 -25.49
CA LEU A 688 -5.14 15.50 -25.77
C LEU A 688 -4.61 16.56 -26.75
N THR A 689 -5.30 16.71 -27.88
CA THR A 689 -5.10 17.86 -28.77
C THR A 689 -5.93 19.05 -28.30
N VAL A 690 -5.32 20.21 -28.13
CA VAL A 690 -5.99 21.48 -27.82
C VAL A 690 -6.91 21.85 -28.99
N PRO A 691 -8.21 22.10 -28.75
CA PRO A 691 -9.16 22.45 -29.82
C PRO A 691 -8.71 23.66 -30.64
N ALA A 692 -8.99 23.63 -31.95
CA ALA A 692 -8.63 24.70 -32.89
C ALA A 692 -9.43 26.00 -32.65
N ASP A 693 -10.55 25.92 -31.94
CA ASP A 693 -11.52 26.97 -31.64
C ASP A 693 -11.36 27.55 -30.22
N LEU A 694 -10.16 27.47 -29.63
CA LEU A 694 -9.89 27.97 -28.28
C LEU A 694 -10.02 29.51 -28.21
N ASP A 695 -11.16 29.97 -27.66
CA ASP A 695 -11.57 31.38 -27.58
C ASP A 695 -10.90 32.19 -26.46
N LYS A 696 -10.36 31.51 -25.45
CA LYS A 696 -9.79 32.08 -24.22
C LYS A 696 -8.82 31.11 -23.56
N ASP A 697 -8.00 31.63 -22.64
CA ASP A 697 -7.14 30.82 -21.78
C ASP A 697 -7.95 29.73 -21.06
N ALA A 698 -7.42 28.52 -21.04
CA ALA A 698 -8.02 27.39 -20.34
C ALA A 698 -6.97 26.48 -19.71
N ILE A 699 -7.31 25.90 -18.57
CA ILE A 699 -6.45 24.93 -17.88
C ILE A 699 -6.89 23.53 -18.26
N TYR A 700 -5.95 22.71 -18.74
CA TYR A 700 -6.18 21.33 -19.09
C TYR A 700 -5.46 20.40 -18.11
N THR A 701 -6.22 19.57 -17.39
CA THR A 701 -5.72 18.63 -16.37
C THR A 701 -5.89 17.20 -16.88
N SER A 702 -4.83 16.39 -16.80
CA SER A 702 -4.92 14.94 -16.97
C SER A 702 -4.87 14.29 -15.60
N ALA A 703 -5.79 13.34 -15.34
CA ALA A 703 -5.92 12.69 -14.04
C ALA A 703 -6.10 11.17 -14.18
N VAL A 704 -5.46 10.44 -13.26
CA VAL A 704 -5.44 8.96 -13.18
C VAL A 704 -6.30 8.51 -11.99
N PHE A 705 -7.16 7.51 -12.20
CA PHE A 705 -8.13 7.01 -11.22
C PHE A 705 -8.08 5.47 -11.14
N LEU A 706 -8.62 4.88 -10.06
CA LEU A 706 -8.85 3.43 -10.00
C LEU A 706 -9.94 3.01 -10.99
N GLN A 707 -9.84 1.80 -11.53
CA GLN A 707 -10.84 1.26 -12.45
C GLN A 707 -12.21 1.13 -11.78
N GLY A 708 -13.23 1.74 -12.37
CA GLY A 708 -14.61 1.74 -11.87
C GLY A 708 -14.96 2.88 -10.91
N GLU A 709 -14.03 3.79 -10.60
CA GLU A 709 -14.35 5.00 -9.84
C GLU A 709 -15.06 6.06 -10.68
N LYS A 710 -15.72 7.01 -10.00
CA LYS A 710 -16.22 8.22 -10.66
C LYS A 710 -15.05 9.14 -11.01
N THR A 711 -14.94 9.43 -12.31
CA THR A 711 -13.91 10.25 -12.93
C THR A 711 -14.44 11.64 -13.32
N ASP A 712 -15.49 12.12 -12.65
CA ASP A 712 -16.15 13.41 -12.93
C ASP A 712 -15.55 14.59 -12.11
N GLU A 713 -14.80 14.27 -11.04
CA GLU A 713 -14.18 15.24 -10.13
C GLU A 713 -12.70 14.87 -9.89
N LEU A 714 -11.84 15.86 -9.66
CA LEU A 714 -10.40 15.66 -9.45
C LEU A 714 -10.04 15.19 -8.02
N ASN A 715 -10.99 15.23 -7.07
CA ASN A 715 -10.77 14.88 -5.66
C ASN A 715 -10.67 13.36 -5.38
N SER A 716 -10.89 12.53 -6.40
CA SER A 716 -10.69 11.08 -6.39
C SER A 716 -9.42 10.64 -7.12
N ALA A 717 -8.70 11.51 -7.83
CA ALA A 717 -7.53 11.13 -8.62
C ALA A 717 -6.40 10.55 -7.75
N LEU A 718 -5.70 9.52 -8.23
CA LEU A 718 -4.48 8.97 -7.63
C LEU A 718 -3.28 9.90 -7.86
N ALA A 719 -3.17 10.38 -9.11
CA ALA A 719 -2.19 11.34 -9.56
C ALA A 719 -2.80 12.17 -10.69
N LEU A 720 -2.35 13.42 -10.83
CA LEU A 720 -2.80 14.34 -11.85
C LEU A 720 -1.75 15.42 -12.08
N ASP A 721 -1.81 16.04 -13.26
CA ASP A 721 -1.00 17.20 -13.62
C ASP A 721 -1.72 18.05 -14.69
N SER A 722 -1.29 19.30 -14.92
CA SER A 722 -1.99 20.24 -15.79
C SER A 722 -1.10 21.29 -16.47
N PHE A 723 -1.53 21.70 -17.66
CA PHE A 723 -0.94 22.81 -18.40
C PHE A 723 -1.98 23.90 -18.70
N THR A 724 -1.49 25.10 -19.00
CA THR A 724 -2.32 26.20 -19.50
C THR A 724 -2.25 26.21 -21.03
N ALA A 725 -3.41 26.24 -21.68
CA ALA A 725 -3.53 26.55 -23.11
C ALA A 725 -4.00 27.99 -23.28
N VAL A 726 -3.46 28.70 -24.28
CA VAL A 726 -3.83 30.08 -24.64
C VAL A 726 -4.27 30.13 -26.10
N PRO A 727 -5.14 31.07 -26.50
CA PRO A 727 -5.51 31.29 -27.91
C PRO A 727 -4.30 31.63 -28.80
N ASP A 728 -4.48 31.57 -30.11
CA ASP A 728 -3.53 32.17 -31.07
C ASP A 728 -3.53 33.70 -30.95
N ASP A 729 -2.36 34.29 -30.74
CA ASP A 729 -2.15 35.72 -30.83
C ASP A 729 -2.11 36.13 -32.32
N GLU A 730 -2.27 37.43 -32.65
CA GLU A 730 -2.18 37.87 -34.06
C GLU A 730 -0.87 37.42 -34.73
N THR A 731 0.24 37.38 -34.00
CA THR A 731 1.54 36.89 -34.50
C THR A 731 1.57 35.39 -34.80
N ASP A 732 0.69 34.59 -34.21
CA ASP A 732 0.64 33.14 -34.43
C ASP A 732 -0.26 32.76 -35.62
N LYS A 733 -1.10 33.69 -36.06
CA LYS A 733 -2.00 33.51 -37.22
C LYS A 733 -1.25 33.55 -38.55
N TYR A 734 -0.09 34.19 -38.60
CA TYR A 734 0.66 34.43 -39.83
C TYR A 734 2.07 33.84 -39.78
N THR A 735 2.43 33.03 -40.77
CA THR A 735 3.81 32.56 -40.93
C THR A 735 4.58 33.49 -41.88
N PRO A 736 5.78 33.99 -41.51
CA PRO A 736 6.62 34.76 -42.41
C PRO A 736 7.36 33.87 -43.41
N GLU A 737 7.06 34.02 -44.69
CA GLU A 737 7.87 33.49 -45.79
C GLU A 737 8.86 34.57 -46.28
N TYR A 738 10.05 34.15 -46.69
CA TYR A 738 11.08 35.02 -47.26
C TYR A 738 11.38 34.57 -48.69
N ALA A 739 11.38 35.50 -49.64
CA ALA A 739 11.73 35.20 -51.03
C ALA A 739 13.25 34.98 -51.17
N ASP A 740 13.64 33.89 -51.84
CA ASP A 740 15.04 33.58 -52.16
C ASP A 740 15.69 34.75 -52.93
N THR A 741 16.65 35.42 -52.28
CA THR A 741 17.23 36.67 -52.77
C THR A 741 18.72 36.53 -52.96
N LEU A 742 19.18 36.73 -54.20
CA LEU A 742 20.54 36.44 -54.64
C LEU A 742 21.50 37.59 -54.25
N VAL A 743 22.34 37.36 -53.23
CA VAL A 743 23.19 38.39 -52.62
C VAL A 743 24.55 38.51 -53.34
N THR A 744 24.99 39.75 -53.59
CA THR A 744 26.33 40.03 -54.17
C THR A 744 27.34 40.31 -53.05
N PRO A 745 28.52 39.66 -53.02
CA PRO A 745 29.54 39.91 -51.99
C PRO A 745 29.90 41.39 -51.84
N GLY A 746 29.94 41.88 -50.59
CA GLY A 746 30.24 43.27 -50.27
C GLY A 746 29.08 44.26 -50.41
N LYS A 747 27.88 43.82 -50.84
CA LYS A 747 26.69 44.69 -50.91
C LYS A 747 25.53 44.07 -50.10
N PRO A 748 25.05 44.73 -49.03
CA PRO A 748 23.92 44.22 -48.25
C PRO A 748 22.64 44.21 -49.10
N ALA A 749 21.82 43.19 -48.90
CA ALA A 749 20.48 43.06 -49.45
C ALA A 749 19.47 42.93 -48.30
N THR A 750 18.25 43.41 -48.52
CA THR A 750 17.15 43.36 -47.54
C THR A 750 15.98 42.63 -48.17
N VAL A 751 15.37 41.71 -47.44
CA VAL A 751 14.18 40.96 -47.86
C VAL A 751 13.05 41.29 -46.90
N THR A 752 11.92 41.78 -47.42
CA THR A 752 10.69 41.93 -46.65
C THR A 752 9.97 40.59 -46.64
N PRO A 753 9.61 40.02 -45.47
CA PRO A 753 8.81 38.81 -45.43
C PRO A 753 7.37 39.07 -45.92
N THR A 754 6.79 38.07 -46.58
CA THR A 754 5.35 37.99 -46.86
C THR A 754 4.69 37.13 -45.80
N PHE A 755 3.46 37.48 -45.41
CA PHE A 755 2.74 36.81 -44.33
C PHE A 755 1.56 36.01 -44.89
N LYS A 756 1.52 34.70 -44.58
CA LYS A 756 0.39 33.82 -44.93
C LYS A 756 -0.42 33.46 -43.70
N GLY A 757 -1.74 33.65 -43.77
CA GLY A 757 -2.67 33.17 -42.75
C GLY A 757 -2.73 31.64 -42.67
N LYS A 758 -3.17 31.09 -41.54
CA LYS A 758 -3.39 29.63 -41.36
C LYS A 758 -4.40 29.01 -42.34
N ASP A 759 -5.16 29.84 -43.06
CA ASP A 759 -6.13 29.50 -44.12
C ASP A 759 -5.55 29.61 -45.54
N ASN A 760 -4.26 29.94 -45.70
CA ASN A 760 -3.60 30.35 -46.95
C ASN A 760 -4.16 31.62 -47.61
N ALA A 761 -4.82 32.51 -46.85
CA ALA A 761 -5.02 33.88 -47.32
C ALA A 761 -3.68 34.64 -47.32
N GLU A 762 -3.40 35.36 -48.41
CA GLU A 762 -2.30 36.32 -48.51
C GLU A 762 -2.75 37.69 -47.98
N THR A 763 -1.87 38.37 -47.22
CA THR A 763 -2.08 39.72 -46.65
C THR A 763 -0.83 40.59 -46.77
#